data_AF-A0A0G4M7J6-F1
#
_entry.id   AF-A0A0G4M7J6-F1
#
_cell.length_a   1.000
_cell.length_b   1.000
_cell.length_c   1.000
_cell.angle_alpha   90.00
_cell.angle_beta   90.00
_cell.angle_gamma   90.00
#
_symmetry.space_group_name_H-M   'P 1'
#
loop_
_entity.id
_entity.type
_entity.pdbx_description
1 polymer ?
#
loop_
_entity_poly.entity_id
_entity_poly.type
_entity_poly.pdbx_seq_one_letter_code
_entity_poly.pdbx_strand_id
1 'polypeptide(L)'
;MKRVYVTPVSAQDLCPDIVVSDDTTEASSSSITIEDRSSFSHQDKIVLTEERSSFLGGAFDHLFAAARFQTAAFSKDDASPHDKPTKSPCCVFLLAEDEGFAVRSDFLVYRLLGCPQVASSFSFLSPFTKISPFTGFIDGWVDISRALQVASGVVLLNAEAVADSSPHTPGSQSSLGFAESISSFEQELEQRLSFPWIQPTAIRQYRVCLVIGPQIVRSWLSRWQAAAALGVRLVILTTGDWWADDPVGPSFQHLKEALISIDMRTNNDESGSTLGDRIAQAVRTFPEPIDGIFTSSDDYLISVAQASEALGLYTPGVKAFTVSTDKFLTRMFSGQDTGSTFAVKSMSDLENQIGTTGDMGGKLQYPVVCKPSIGRGSEGVFRADDAAELRDAVARILAIRDCPNGVVVEDYVAGPEVDANLVLRDGRLLFAEVVDDFPCSADTSPSSQGGTFNETQTHTPSGLPKHEQTSVIEAMKQAVLLQGFSSGVFHCEARVRNSSMDYVVHPDVPFPVLEAITISAKDKKNELSVFLHEINARAPGMGSSTASLFSSGIDYWALQVLCAVRDWSRFEALSIPFKHSPTNFVSLANVAVDVTSAQMRALNIPGFVSAAGSDKGPQPITRIAIDGDAYPTGEIRRSHPDIMQHVPYHITIARPSDWYAGRKGSWRWFTTGVVRSSLSREHALTMVDSFTKSFEELLREGPKGSTEPVRLQGRSPQARTVKT
;
A
#
# COMPACT_ATOMS: atom_id res chain seq x y z
N MET A 1 -23.04 -8.56 -13.49
CA MET A 1 -22.01 -9.07 -14.43
C MET A 1 -22.32 -10.52 -14.70
N LYS A 2 -22.24 -10.97 -15.96
CA LYS A 2 -22.32 -12.40 -16.28
C LYS A 2 -20.94 -13.05 -16.22
N ARG A 3 -20.90 -14.36 -15.97
CA ARG A 3 -19.66 -15.14 -15.85
C ARG A 3 -19.71 -16.36 -16.74
N VAL A 4 -18.61 -16.63 -17.43
CA VAL A 4 -18.43 -17.86 -18.22
C VAL A 4 -17.28 -18.64 -17.62
N TYR A 5 -17.59 -19.78 -17.02
CA TYR A 5 -16.62 -20.69 -16.47
C TYR A 5 -16.14 -21.65 -17.55
N VAL A 6 -14.83 -21.79 -17.71
CA VAL A 6 -14.21 -22.65 -18.70
C VAL A 6 -13.23 -23.56 -17.98
N THR A 7 -13.51 -24.86 -18.02
CA THR A 7 -12.65 -25.90 -17.43
C THR A 7 -12.23 -26.89 -18.51
N PRO A 8 -10.91 -27.14 -18.69
CA PRO A 8 -10.44 -28.25 -19.50
C PRO A 8 -10.81 -29.58 -18.82
N VAL A 9 -11.35 -30.53 -19.57
CA VAL A 9 -11.76 -31.85 -19.10
C VAL A 9 -10.97 -32.91 -19.86
N SER A 10 -10.43 -33.89 -19.14
CA SER A 10 -9.74 -35.03 -19.75
C SER A 10 -10.76 -35.94 -20.46
N ALA A 11 -10.37 -36.57 -21.56
CA ALA A 11 -11.21 -37.52 -22.29
C ALA A 11 -11.80 -38.64 -21.39
N GLN A 12 -11.08 -38.99 -20.31
CA GLN A 12 -11.41 -40.14 -19.45
C GLN A 12 -12.51 -39.82 -18.41
N ASP A 13 -12.75 -38.54 -18.10
CA ASP A 13 -13.74 -38.13 -17.08
C ASP A 13 -15.16 -37.96 -17.62
N LEU A 14 -15.33 -38.05 -18.94
CA LEU A 14 -16.64 -38.16 -19.58
C LEU A 14 -17.02 -39.64 -19.58
N CYS A 15 -17.81 -40.07 -18.61
CA CYS A 15 -18.39 -41.41 -18.62
C CYS A 15 -19.70 -41.39 -19.42
N PRO A 16 -19.76 -41.95 -20.64
CA PRO A 16 -21.00 -42.46 -21.17
C PRO A 16 -21.09 -43.96 -20.82
N ASP A 17 -22.11 -44.34 -20.05
CA ASP A 17 -22.65 -45.70 -20.12
C ASP A 17 -23.26 -45.91 -21.51
N ILE A 18 -22.43 -46.05 -22.54
CA ILE A 18 -22.81 -46.57 -23.86
C ILE A 18 -21.69 -47.48 -24.35
N VAL A 19 -21.93 -48.78 -24.18
CA VAL A 19 -21.24 -49.86 -24.88
C VAL A 19 -21.51 -49.70 -26.38
N VAL A 20 -20.49 -49.41 -27.20
CA VAL A 20 -20.30 -50.01 -28.55
C VAL A 20 -18.79 -50.04 -28.88
N SER A 21 -18.39 -51.16 -29.47
CA SER A 21 -17.07 -51.66 -29.86
C SER A 21 -16.35 -50.93 -31.00
N ASP A 22 -15.03 -51.12 -30.97
CA ASP A 22 -14.04 -51.19 -32.06
C ASP A 22 -13.51 -49.92 -32.76
N ASP A 23 -12.22 -49.72 -32.47
CA ASP A 23 -11.10 -49.40 -33.35
C ASP A 23 -10.76 -47.95 -33.78
N THR A 24 -9.49 -47.62 -33.48
CA THR A 24 -8.54 -46.69 -34.10
C THR A 24 -8.41 -45.23 -33.63
N THR A 25 -7.12 -44.87 -33.49
CA THR A 25 -6.45 -43.56 -33.33
C THR A 25 -6.40 -42.91 -31.93
N GLU A 26 -5.21 -42.96 -31.32
CA GLU A 26 -4.78 -42.07 -30.23
C GLU A 26 -4.67 -40.63 -30.75
N ALA A 27 -5.76 -39.87 -30.62
CA ALA A 27 -5.73 -38.44 -30.42
C ALA A 27 -6.15 -38.19 -28.97
N SER A 28 -5.31 -37.51 -28.18
CA SER A 28 -5.71 -37.10 -26.83
C SER A 28 -6.81 -36.03 -26.96
N SER A 29 -8.08 -36.44 -26.93
CA SER A 29 -9.22 -35.52 -27.05
C SER A 29 -9.39 -34.72 -25.76
N SER A 30 -9.08 -33.42 -25.77
CA SER A 30 -9.47 -32.53 -24.67
C SER A 30 -10.90 -32.04 -24.93
N SER A 31 -11.77 -32.18 -23.92
CA SER A 31 -13.11 -31.61 -23.93
C SER A 31 -13.12 -30.35 -23.06
N ILE A 32 -13.98 -29.39 -23.37
CA ILE A 32 -14.10 -28.15 -22.58
C ILE A 32 -15.52 -28.10 -22.04
N THR A 33 -15.63 -27.97 -20.72
CA THR A 33 -16.91 -27.70 -20.05
C THR A 33 -17.07 -26.20 -19.90
N ILE A 34 -18.24 -25.71 -20.33
CA ILE A 34 -18.64 -24.32 -20.15
C ILE A 34 -19.90 -24.29 -19.30
N GLU A 35 -19.87 -23.47 -18.25
CA GLU A 35 -21.02 -23.22 -17.37
C GLU A 35 -21.31 -21.71 -17.33
N ASP A 36 -22.55 -21.33 -17.67
CA ASP A 36 -23.10 -20.00 -17.38
C ASP A 36 -23.72 -20.03 -15.98
N ARG A 37 -23.18 -19.21 -15.07
CA ARG A 37 -23.66 -19.10 -13.67
C ARG A 37 -24.25 -17.71 -13.38
N SER A 38 -24.78 -17.02 -14.39
CA SER A 38 -25.31 -15.65 -14.30
C SER A 38 -26.47 -15.45 -13.31
N SER A 39 -27.11 -16.53 -12.80
CA SER A 39 -28.05 -16.47 -11.68
C SER A 39 -27.89 -17.70 -10.80
N PHE A 40 -27.98 -17.55 -9.47
CA PHE A 40 -27.93 -18.67 -8.49
C PHE A 40 -28.96 -19.80 -8.77
N SER A 41 -29.89 -19.59 -9.71
CA SER A 41 -30.99 -20.49 -10.05
C SER A 41 -30.85 -21.24 -11.38
N HIS A 42 -29.90 -20.91 -12.26
CA HIS A 42 -29.75 -21.59 -13.55
C HIS A 42 -28.30 -22.06 -13.78
N GLN A 43 -28.16 -23.34 -14.07
CA GLN A 43 -26.91 -24.01 -14.44
C GLN A 43 -27.15 -24.78 -15.74
N ASP A 44 -26.63 -24.29 -16.85
CA ASP A 44 -26.59 -25.05 -18.10
C ASP A 44 -25.13 -25.41 -18.40
N LYS A 45 -24.86 -26.71 -18.53
CA LYS A 45 -23.53 -27.26 -18.79
C LYS A 45 -23.42 -27.66 -20.25
N ILE A 46 -22.49 -27.05 -20.98
CA ILE A 46 -22.21 -27.40 -22.38
C ILE A 46 -20.86 -28.10 -22.47
N VAL A 47 -20.84 -29.28 -23.10
CA VAL A 47 -19.62 -30.05 -23.39
C VAL A 47 -19.35 -29.98 -24.90
N LEU A 48 -18.17 -29.49 -25.28
CA LEU A 48 -17.77 -29.40 -26.70
C LEU A 48 -16.98 -30.65 -27.14
N THR A 49 -17.35 -31.22 -28.29
CA THR A 49 -16.74 -32.43 -28.88
C THR A 49 -15.69 -32.15 -29.97
N GLU A 50 -14.97 -33.20 -30.38
CA GLU A 50 -13.68 -33.24 -31.08
C GLU A 50 -13.53 -32.33 -32.32
N GLU A 51 -14.53 -32.24 -33.20
CA GLU A 51 -14.45 -31.41 -34.42
C GLU A 51 -14.39 -29.90 -34.14
N ARG A 52 -14.83 -29.45 -32.96
CA ARG A 52 -14.84 -28.03 -32.55
C ARG A 52 -13.73 -27.68 -31.55
N SER A 53 -13.06 -28.69 -30.98
CA SER A 53 -11.99 -28.56 -29.96
C SER A 53 -10.64 -28.09 -30.53
N SER A 54 -10.32 -28.44 -31.78
CA SER A 54 -9.03 -28.06 -32.41
C SER A 54 -8.87 -26.55 -32.65
N PHE A 55 -9.96 -25.85 -32.99
CA PHE A 55 -9.97 -24.40 -33.20
C PHE A 55 -9.86 -23.62 -31.87
N LEU A 56 -10.40 -24.22 -30.80
CA LEU A 56 -10.27 -23.76 -29.42
C LEU A 56 -8.85 -23.93 -28.92
N GLY A 57 -8.21 -25.07 -29.20
CA GLY A 57 -6.82 -25.35 -28.82
C GLY A 57 -5.89 -24.19 -29.15
N GLY A 58 -5.88 -23.66 -30.37
CA GLY A 58 -4.99 -22.55 -30.76
C GLY A 58 -5.32 -21.20 -30.11
N ALA A 59 -6.60 -20.84 -29.97
CA ALA A 59 -7.03 -19.57 -29.35
C ALA A 59 -6.87 -19.61 -27.82
N PHE A 60 -7.16 -20.76 -27.22
CA PHE A 60 -6.92 -21.02 -25.81
C PHE A 60 -5.44 -21.21 -25.52
N ASP A 61 -4.64 -21.83 -26.37
CA ASP A 61 -3.18 -21.87 -26.19
C ASP A 61 -2.60 -20.46 -26.24
N HIS A 62 -3.17 -19.54 -27.01
CA HIS A 62 -2.80 -18.13 -26.97
C HIS A 62 -3.26 -17.43 -25.68
N LEU A 63 -4.50 -17.66 -25.20
CA LEU A 63 -5.03 -17.12 -23.95
C LEU A 63 -4.34 -17.71 -22.70
N PHE A 64 -4.08 -19.02 -22.70
CA PHE A 64 -3.34 -19.77 -21.70
C PHE A 64 -1.86 -19.46 -21.77
N ALA A 65 -1.26 -19.22 -22.96
CA ALA A 65 0.11 -18.71 -23.05
C ALA A 65 0.21 -17.27 -22.55
N ALA A 66 -0.73 -16.38 -22.88
CA ALA A 66 -0.77 -15.00 -22.37
C ALA A 66 -0.96 -14.96 -20.85
N ALA A 67 -1.80 -15.83 -20.29
CA ALA A 67 -1.93 -16.03 -18.85
C ALA A 67 -0.70 -16.70 -18.21
N ARG A 68 0.04 -17.55 -18.95
CA ARG A 68 1.26 -18.24 -18.50
C ARG A 68 2.55 -17.42 -18.63
N PHE A 69 2.61 -16.43 -19.52
CA PHE A 69 3.82 -15.63 -19.80
C PHE A 69 4.28 -14.78 -18.60
N GLN A 70 3.44 -14.59 -17.57
CA GLN A 70 3.83 -13.99 -16.28
C GLN A 70 3.91 -14.99 -15.11
N THR A 71 3.37 -16.22 -15.23
CA THR A 71 3.56 -17.27 -14.21
C THR A 71 4.88 -18.03 -14.37
N ALA A 72 5.60 -17.85 -15.49
CA ALA A 72 6.88 -18.53 -15.79
C ALA A 72 8.07 -18.19 -14.86
N ALA A 73 7.86 -17.40 -13.80
CA ALA A 73 8.81 -17.29 -12.69
C ALA A 73 8.76 -18.48 -11.70
N PHE A 74 7.75 -19.35 -11.83
CA PHE A 74 7.49 -20.46 -10.90
C PHE A 74 7.28 -21.79 -11.64
N SER A 75 8.34 -22.38 -12.17
CA SER A 75 8.58 -23.84 -12.19
C SER A 75 9.73 -24.15 -13.15
N LYS A 76 10.93 -24.34 -12.60
CA LYS A 76 11.98 -25.13 -13.26
C LYS A 76 12.18 -26.38 -12.42
N ASP A 77 11.26 -27.33 -12.54
CA ASP A 77 11.50 -28.69 -12.06
C ASP A 77 11.44 -29.65 -13.24
N ASP A 78 12.61 -30.21 -13.57
CA ASP A 78 12.78 -31.41 -14.39
C ASP A 78 12.29 -32.62 -13.58
N ALA A 79 11.02 -32.99 -13.74
CA ALA A 79 10.51 -34.27 -13.28
C ALA A 79 9.69 -34.95 -14.38
N SER A 80 9.84 -36.27 -14.50
CA SER A 80 9.37 -37.09 -15.61
C SER A 80 7.84 -37.07 -15.81
N PRO A 81 7.33 -37.26 -17.04
CA PRO A 81 5.99 -36.81 -17.43
C PRO A 81 4.83 -37.74 -17.03
N HIS A 82 5.06 -38.84 -16.31
CA HIS A 82 4.15 -39.99 -16.40
C HIS A 82 3.28 -40.33 -15.18
N ASP A 83 3.26 -39.56 -14.08
CA ASP A 83 2.47 -39.98 -12.90
C ASP A 83 1.87 -38.86 -12.02
N LYS A 84 1.54 -37.69 -12.59
CA LYS A 84 0.69 -36.70 -11.88
C LYS A 84 -0.60 -36.46 -12.66
N PRO A 85 -1.80 -36.64 -12.06
CA PRO A 85 -3.01 -36.13 -12.69
C PRO A 85 -2.88 -34.62 -12.79
N THR A 86 -2.72 -34.12 -14.01
CA THR A 86 -2.65 -32.69 -14.33
C THR A 86 -4.04 -32.08 -14.10
N LYS A 87 -4.31 -31.70 -12.85
CA LYS A 87 -5.54 -30.98 -12.48
C LYS A 87 -5.65 -29.70 -13.32
N SER A 88 -6.70 -29.61 -14.13
CA SER A 88 -6.84 -28.58 -15.15
C SER A 88 -7.32 -27.25 -14.55
N PRO A 89 -6.69 -26.11 -14.92
CA PRO A 89 -7.05 -24.80 -14.36
C PRO A 89 -8.43 -24.33 -14.84
N CYS A 90 -9.20 -23.69 -13.96
CA CYS A 90 -10.48 -23.08 -14.32
C CYS A 90 -10.28 -21.58 -14.65
N CYS A 91 -10.80 -21.15 -15.80
CA CYS A 91 -10.83 -19.76 -16.23
C CYS A 91 -12.23 -19.19 -16.11
N VAL A 92 -12.35 -17.95 -15.66
CA VAL A 92 -13.63 -17.24 -15.52
C VAL A 92 -13.59 -15.95 -16.33
N PHE A 93 -14.38 -15.89 -17.39
CA PHE A 93 -14.53 -14.68 -18.19
C PHE A 93 -15.66 -13.84 -17.63
N LEU A 94 -15.41 -12.53 -17.47
CA LEU A 94 -16.37 -11.59 -16.90
C LEU A 94 -16.95 -10.71 -18.00
N LEU A 95 -18.28 -10.73 -18.09
CA LEU A 95 -19.04 -10.02 -19.11
C LEU A 95 -19.83 -8.88 -18.45
N ALA A 96 -19.71 -7.69 -19.02
CA ALA A 96 -20.53 -6.55 -18.63
C ALA A 96 -22.00 -6.81 -18.96
N GLU A 97 -22.88 -6.37 -18.06
CA GLU A 97 -24.33 -6.34 -18.30
C GLU A 97 -24.80 -4.96 -18.78
N ASP A 98 -24.07 -3.92 -18.41
CA ASP A 98 -24.35 -2.55 -18.79
C ASP A 98 -23.36 -2.07 -19.86
N GLU A 99 -23.83 -1.18 -20.73
CA GLU A 99 -22.95 -0.44 -21.62
C GLU A 99 -22.32 0.77 -20.91
N GLY A 100 -21.13 1.18 -21.35
CA GLY A 100 -20.49 2.39 -20.83
C GLY A 100 -18.98 2.35 -20.93
N PHE A 101 -18.30 2.98 -19.97
CA PHE A 101 -16.84 3.09 -19.93
C PHE A 101 -16.34 2.65 -18.56
N ALA A 102 -15.27 1.86 -18.52
CA ALA A 102 -14.68 1.47 -17.24
C ALA A 102 -14.14 2.70 -16.50
N VAL A 103 -14.52 2.84 -15.23
CA VAL A 103 -13.97 3.84 -14.31
C VAL A 103 -12.44 3.73 -14.22
N ARG A 104 -11.93 2.49 -14.24
CA ARG A 104 -10.50 2.15 -14.31
C ARG A 104 -10.32 0.91 -15.17
N SER A 105 -9.42 0.92 -16.15
CA SER A 105 -9.36 -0.16 -17.14
C SER A 105 -8.86 -1.49 -16.57
N ASP A 106 -8.06 -1.49 -15.51
CA ASP A 106 -7.54 -2.69 -14.83
C ASP A 106 -8.41 -3.13 -13.64
N PHE A 107 -9.71 -2.79 -13.62
CA PHE A 107 -10.56 -2.95 -12.45
C PHE A 107 -10.54 -4.34 -11.81
N LEU A 108 -10.45 -5.38 -12.63
CA LEU A 108 -10.34 -6.77 -12.17
C LEU A 108 -9.03 -7.03 -11.46
N VAL A 109 -7.92 -6.55 -12.04
CA VAL A 109 -6.58 -6.84 -11.55
C VAL A 109 -6.41 -6.29 -10.15
N TYR A 110 -6.75 -5.01 -9.94
CA TYR A 110 -6.51 -4.38 -8.66
C TYR A 110 -7.54 -4.77 -7.58
N ARG A 111 -8.81 -5.01 -7.94
CA ARG A 111 -9.84 -5.40 -6.96
C ARG A 111 -9.69 -6.85 -6.50
N LEU A 112 -9.13 -7.72 -7.34
CA LEU A 112 -8.86 -9.11 -7.00
C LEU A 112 -7.47 -9.34 -6.38
N LEU A 113 -6.70 -8.27 -6.10
CA LEU A 113 -5.44 -8.38 -5.39
C LEU A 113 -5.61 -9.09 -4.05
N GLY A 114 -4.80 -10.12 -3.85
CA GLY A 114 -4.80 -10.94 -2.63
C GLY A 114 -6.09 -11.74 -2.42
N CYS A 115 -6.88 -11.99 -3.47
CA CYS A 115 -7.96 -12.97 -3.40
C CYS A 115 -7.35 -14.39 -3.38
N PRO A 116 -7.54 -15.20 -2.31
CA PRO A 116 -6.90 -16.52 -2.18
C PRO A 116 -7.20 -17.50 -3.32
N GLN A 117 -8.36 -17.38 -3.96
CA GLN A 117 -8.84 -18.26 -5.02
C GLN A 117 -8.27 -17.88 -6.39
N VAL A 118 -7.67 -16.69 -6.53
CA VAL A 118 -7.21 -16.14 -7.81
C VAL A 118 -5.71 -16.41 -7.96
N ALA A 119 -5.36 -17.19 -8.97
CA ALA A 119 -3.96 -17.40 -9.39
C ALA A 119 -3.44 -16.17 -10.15
N SER A 120 -4.24 -15.69 -11.10
CA SER A 120 -3.95 -14.48 -11.86
C SER A 120 -5.25 -13.88 -12.40
N SER A 121 -5.20 -12.60 -12.77
CA SER A 121 -6.32 -11.94 -13.43
C SER A 121 -5.80 -10.98 -14.49
N PHE A 122 -6.60 -10.77 -15.51
CA PHE A 122 -6.26 -9.91 -16.63
C PHE A 122 -7.49 -9.10 -17.06
N SER A 123 -7.28 -7.83 -17.37
CA SER A 123 -8.33 -6.99 -17.95
C SER A 123 -8.10 -6.83 -19.45
N PHE A 124 -9.14 -7.06 -20.25
CA PHE A 124 -9.11 -6.80 -21.69
C PHE A 124 -9.44 -5.34 -22.03
N LEU A 125 -9.77 -4.53 -21.02
CA LEU A 125 -10.18 -3.15 -21.23
C LEU A 125 -8.97 -2.23 -21.42
N SER A 126 -9.14 -1.28 -22.33
CA SER A 126 -8.27 -0.10 -22.44
C SER A 126 -9.03 1.14 -21.96
N PRO A 127 -8.34 2.16 -21.43
CA PRO A 127 -8.99 3.42 -21.06
C PRO A 127 -9.78 4.01 -22.24
N PHE A 128 -10.92 4.63 -21.95
CA PHE A 128 -11.82 5.30 -22.92
C PHE A 128 -12.52 4.37 -23.92
N THR A 129 -12.24 3.07 -23.94
CA THR A 129 -12.96 2.13 -24.81
C THR A 129 -14.37 1.89 -24.27
N LYS A 130 -15.38 2.03 -25.13
CA LYS A 130 -16.76 1.72 -24.78
C LYS A 130 -16.93 0.21 -24.62
N ILE A 131 -17.45 -0.21 -23.47
CA ILE A 131 -17.80 -1.57 -23.13
C ILE A 131 -19.18 -1.87 -23.73
N SER A 132 -19.27 -3.00 -24.44
CA SER A 132 -20.53 -3.52 -24.97
C SER A 132 -21.05 -4.62 -24.05
N PRO A 133 -22.34 -4.59 -23.67
CA PRO A 133 -22.90 -5.61 -22.79
C PRO A 133 -23.11 -6.92 -23.55
N PHE A 134 -22.96 -8.05 -22.85
CA PHE A 134 -23.34 -9.34 -23.41
C PHE A 134 -24.84 -9.59 -23.25
N THR A 135 -25.56 -9.69 -24.36
CA THR A 135 -27.00 -9.95 -24.40
C THR A 135 -27.31 -11.36 -24.89
N GLY A 136 -28.28 -12.02 -24.25
CA GLY A 136 -28.69 -13.40 -24.56
C GLY A 136 -28.09 -14.46 -23.62
N PHE A 137 -28.29 -15.73 -23.99
CA PHE A 137 -27.80 -16.92 -23.31
C PHE A 137 -26.63 -17.54 -24.10
N ILE A 138 -25.85 -18.38 -23.42
CA ILE A 138 -24.79 -19.15 -24.05
C ILE A 138 -25.35 -20.54 -24.35
N ASP A 139 -25.71 -20.79 -25.61
CA ASP A 139 -26.31 -22.08 -26.04
C ASP A 139 -25.38 -22.84 -27.02
N GLY A 140 -24.35 -22.18 -27.54
CA GLY A 140 -23.38 -22.85 -28.40
C GLY A 140 -22.13 -22.05 -28.73
N TRP A 141 -21.37 -22.57 -29.69
CA TRP A 141 -20.05 -22.07 -30.08
C TRP A 141 -20.03 -20.60 -30.53
N VAL A 142 -21.06 -20.19 -31.28
CA VAL A 142 -21.19 -18.81 -31.76
C VAL A 142 -21.36 -17.85 -30.57
N ASP A 143 -22.13 -18.26 -29.55
CA ASP A 143 -22.34 -17.46 -28.35
C ASP A 143 -21.10 -17.39 -27.48
N ILE A 144 -20.34 -18.48 -27.36
CA ILE A 144 -19.05 -18.50 -26.65
C ILE A 144 -18.06 -17.55 -27.32
N SER A 145 -17.91 -17.65 -28.64
CA SER A 145 -17.02 -16.76 -29.40
C SER A 145 -17.42 -15.29 -29.22
N ARG A 146 -18.72 -14.99 -29.26
CA ARG A 146 -19.27 -13.66 -29.00
C ARG A 146 -19.00 -13.20 -27.56
N ALA A 147 -19.19 -14.07 -26.57
CA ALA A 147 -18.93 -13.78 -25.15
C ALA A 147 -17.45 -13.45 -24.92
N LEU A 148 -16.53 -14.25 -25.46
CA LEU A 148 -15.10 -14.02 -25.36
C LEU A 148 -14.67 -12.70 -26.03
N GLN A 149 -15.27 -12.34 -27.17
CA GLN A 149 -14.98 -11.09 -27.87
C GLN A 149 -15.40 -9.83 -27.09
N VAL A 150 -16.44 -9.92 -26.26
CA VAL A 150 -16.95 -8.79 -25.46
C VAL A 150 -16.57 -8.89 -23.97
N ALA A 151 -15.77 -9.88 -23.60
CA ALA A 151 -15.34 -10.06 -22.22
C ALA A 151 -14.55 -8.85 -21.75
N SER A 152 -14.86 -8.38 -20.54
CA SER A 152 -14.13 -7.28 -19.90
C SER A 152 -12.80 -7.76 -19.30
N GLY A 153 -12.69 -9.05 -19.01
CA GLY A 153 -11.44 -9.66 -18.59
C GLY A 153 -11.63 -11.12 -18.20
N VAL A 154 -10.55 -11.71 -17.68
CA VAL A 154 -10.47 -13.12 -17.32
C VAL A 154 -9.77 -13.29 -15.98
N VAL A 155 -10.22 -14.27 -15.21
CA VAL A 155 -9.63 -14.69 -13.94
C VAL A 155 -9.21 -16.16 -14.05
N LEU A 156 -7.99 -16.47 -13.65
CA LEU A 156 -7.48 -17.83 -13.51
C LEU A 156 -7.60 -18.24 -12.03
N LEU A 157 -8.28 -19.35 -11.77
CA LEU A 157 -8.44 -19.87 -10.41
C LEU A 157 -7.27 -20.78 -10.00
N ASN A 158 -6.93 -20.78 -8.72
CA ASN A 158 -5.92 -21.68 -8.15
C ASN A 158 -6.39 -23.14 -8.25
N ALA A 159 -5.57 -24.02 -8.83
CA ALA A 159 -5.90 -25.43 -9.06
C ALA A 159 -6.09 -26.23 -7.75
N GLU A 160 -5.43 -25.82 -6.67
CA GLU A 160 -5.54 -26.45 -5.33
C GLU A 160 -6.84 -26.08 -4.61
N ALA A 161 -7.40 -24.90 -4.88
CA ALA A 161 -8.71 -24.54 -4.34
C ALA A 161 -9.80 -25.46 -4.90
N VAL A 162 -9.56 -26.20 -5.98
CA VAL A 162 -10.57 -26.90 -6.78
C VAL A 162 -10.63 -28.42 -6.52
N ALA A 163 -9.67 -29.07 -5.84
CA ALA A 163 -9.82 -30.52 -5.62
C ALA A 163 -9.03 -31.16 -4.45
N ASP A 164 -9.78 -32.00 -3.75
CA ASP A 164 -9.45 -33.11 -2.84
C ASP A 164 -8.24 -33.97 -3.25
N SER A 165 -7.58 -34.54 -2.22
CA SER A 165 -6.77 -35.77 -2.31
C SER A 165 -6.28 -36.18 -0.90
N SER A 166 -6.86 -37.24 -0.33
CA SER A 166 -6.17 -38.08 0.67
C SER A 166 -5.33 -39.16 -0.07
N PRO A 167 -4.27 -39.72 0.55
CA PRO A 167 -4.41 -40.54 1.75
C PRO A 167 -3.44 -40.19 2.88
N HIS A 168 -3.95 -40.01 4.11
CA HIS A 168 -3.45 -40.53 5.41
C HIS A 168 -3.99 -39.73 6.64
N THR A 169 -5.03 -40.31 7.28
CA THR A 169 -5.38 -40.31 8.74
C THR A 169 -5.75 -38.99 9.50
N PRO A 170 -6.60 -39.07 10.56
CA PRO A 170 -7.85 -38.32 10.63
C PRO A 170 -7.85 -37.27 11.75
N GLY A 171 -8.24 -36.03 11.43
CA GLY A 171 -8.41 -34.98 12.43
C GLY A 171 -8.59 -33.60 11.82
N SER A 172 -9.75 -33.38 11.20
CA SER A 172 -10.36 -32.07 10.90
C SER A 172 -9.53 -31.02 10.13
N GLN A 173 -9.50 -31.10 8.79
CA GLN A 173 -9.65 -29.93 7.91
C GLN A 173 -10.42 -30.38 6.65
N SER A 174 -11.56 -29.73 6.38
CA SER A 174 -12.45 -30.01 5.25
C SER A 174 -11.91 -29.39 3.97
N SER A 175 -11.54 -30.23 3.00
CA SER A 175 -11.33 -29.80 1.61
C SER A 175 -12.67 -29.31 1.03
N LEU A 176 -12.67 -28.11 0.41
CA LEU A 176 -13.85 -27.61 -0.32
C LEU A 176 -13.94 -28.38 -1.65
N GLY A 177 -15.11 -28.94 -1.97
CA GLY A 177 -15.36 -29.54 -3.28
C GLY A 177 -15.37 -28.48 -4.39
N PHE A 178 -15.09 -28.82 -5.66
CA PHE A 178 -15.05 -27.87 -6.79
C PHE A 178 -16.23 -26.88 -6.80
N ALA A 179 -17.45 -27.38 -6.55
CA ALA A 179 -18.65 -26.55 -6.49
C ALA A 179 -18.62 -25.51 -5.34
N GLU A 180 -18.08 -25.89 -4.19
CA GLU A 180 -17.91 -24.99 -3.03
C GLU A 180 -16.82 -23.95 -3.29
N SER A 181 -15.76 -24.32 -4.01
CA SER A 181 -14.68 -23.42 -4.41
C SER A 181 -15.13 -22.35 -5.40
N ILE A 182 -15.94 -22.75 -6.39
CA ILE A 182 -16.60 -21.79 -7.29
C ILE A 182 -17.59 -20.91 -6.50
N SER A 183 -18.35 -21.48 -5.58
CA SER A 183 -19.28 -20.70 -4.75
C SER A 183 -18.55 -19.67 -3.87
N SER A 184 -17.42 -20.06 -3.28
CA SER A 184 -16.54 -19.17 -2.52
C SER A 184 -15.93 -18.08 -3.39
N PHE A 185 -15.51 -18.41 -4.61
CA PHE A 185 -15.00 -17.41 -5.56
C PHE A 185 -16.10 -16.43 -6.02
N GLU A 186 -17.33 -16.88 -6.25
CA GLU A 186 -18.45 -15.99 -6.57
C GLU A 186 -18.74 -15.01 -5.42
N GLN A 187 -18.62 -15.46 -4.16
CA GLN A 187 -18.71 -14.57 -3.00
C GLN A 187 -17.61 -13.51 -3.02
N GLU A 188 -16.38 -13.88 -3.36
CA GLU A 188 -15.28 -12.91 -3.52
C GLU A 188 -15.52 -11.93 -4.67
N LEU A 189 -16.07 -12.38 -5.80
CA LEU A 189 -16.45 -11.50 -6.90
C LEU A 189 -17.53 -10.51 -6.48
N GLU A 190 -18.58 -10.97 -5.80
CA GLU A 190 -19.62 -10.10 -5.27
C GLU A 190 -19.02 -9.10 -4.28
N GLN A 191 -18.23 -9.59 -3.32
CA GLN A 191 -17.58 -8.79 -2.30
C GLN A 191 -16.70 -7.68 -2.89
N ARG A 192 -15.88 -8.02 -3.89
CA ARG A 192 -14.81 -7.16 -4.41
C ARG A 192 -15.25 -6.31 -5.59
N LEU A 193 -16.24 -6.73 -6.38
CA LEU A 193 -16.70 -5.97 -7.55
C LEU A 193 -18.03 -5.23 -7.31
N SER A 194 -18.49 -5.14 -6.05
CA SER A 194 -19.65 -4.34 -5.62
C SER A 194 -19.39 -2.83 -5.61
N PHE A 195 -19.04 -2.28 -6.76
CA PHE A 195 -18.90 -0.83 -6.98
C PHE A 195 -19.30 -0.49 -8.43
N PRO A 196 -19.68 0.75 -8.74
CA PRO A 196 -20.07 1.15 -10.09
C PRO A 196 -18.82 1.30 -10.97
N TRP A 197 -18.30 0.16 -11.45
CA TRP A 197 -17.07 0.09 -12.24
C TRP A 197 -17.27 0.50 -13.71
N ILE A 198 -18.52 0.57 -14.18
CA ILE A 198 -18.92 1.14 -15.47
C ILE A 198 -19.62 2.47 -15.21
N GLN A 199 -19.27 3.50 -15.98
CA GLN A 199 -20.02 4.74 -16.04
C GLN A 199 -20.66 4.94 -17.42
N PRO A 200 -21.84 5.55 -17.52
CA PRO A 200 -22.56 5.69 -18.79
C PRO A 200 -21.94 6.76 -19.72
N THR A 201 -21.21 7.72 -19.15
CA THR A 201 -20.64 8.86 -19.89
C THR A 201 -19.23 8.59 -20.37
N ALA A 202 -18.90 9.07 -21.56
CA ALA A 202 -17.53 9.01 -22.08
C ALA A 202 -16.57 9.75 -21.14
N ILE A 203 -15.44 9.10 -20.85
CA ILE A 203 -14.40 9.65 -20.00
C ILE A 203 -13.48 10.51 -20.87
N ARG A 204 -13.23 11.75 -20.47
CA ARG A 204 -12.21 12.58 -21.12
C ARG A 204 -10.81 12.15 -20.68
N GLN A 205 -9.83 12.24 -21.58
CA GLN A 205 -8.43 12.08 -21.19
C GLN A 205 -7.97 13.34 -20.43
N TYR A 206 -7.25 13.12 -19.34
CA TYR A 206 -6.65 14.18 -18.54
C TYR A 206 -5.14 14.11 -18.61
N ARG A 207 -4.49 15.27 -18.49
CA ARG A 207 -3.06 15.37 -18.25
C ARG A 207 -2.78 15.95 -16.87
N VAL A 208 -2.01 15.21 -16.08
CA VAL A 208 -1.74 15.56 -14.69
C VAL A 208 -0.25 15.70 -14.47
N CYS A 209 0.12 16.80 -13.84
CA CYS A 209 1.48 17.08 -13.43
C CYS A 209 1.72 16.58 -11.99
N LEU A 210 2.61 15.62 -11.81
CA LEU A 210 3.08 15.15 -10.51
C LEU A 210 4.40 15.85 -10.15
N VAL A 211 4.40 16.58 -9.05
CA VAL A 211 5.59 17.21 -8.47
C VAL A 211 6.15 16.29 -7.40
N ILE A 212 7.36 15.76 -7.60
CA ILE A 212 7.96 14.80 -6.67
C ILE A 212 9.49 14.84 -6.74
N GLY A 213 10.15 14.53 -5.63
CA GLY A 213 11.60 14.35 -5.61
C GLY A 213 12.03 13.03 -6.26
N PRO A 214 13.35 12.79 -6.41
CA PRO A 214 13.86 11.57 -7.04
C PRO A 214 13.31 10.28 -6.43
N GLN A 215 12.79 9.41 -7.29
CA GLN A 215 12.27 8.10 -6.93
C GLN A 215 13.06 6.98 -7.60
N ILE A 216 12.76 5.75 -7.20
CA ILE A 216 13.14 4.56 -7.95
C ILE A 216 11.90 4.15 -8.76
N VAL A 217 12.04 4.00 -10.07
CA VAL A 217 10.91 3.79 -10.98
C VAL A 217 10.13 2.54 -10.59
N ARG A 218 10.84 1.42 -10.40
CA ARG A 218 10.22 0.12 -10.07
C ARG A 218 9.46 0.14 -8.75
N SER A 219 10.01 0.82 -7.75
CA SER A 219 9.40 0.95 -6.43
C SER A 219 8.02 1.60 -6.48
N TRP A 220 7.75 2.44 -7.47
CA TRP A 220 6.49 3.15 -7.64
C TRP A 220 5.63 2.57 -8.77
N LEU A 221 5.96 1.38 -9.29
CA LEU A 221 5.34 0.83 -10.50
C LEU A 221 3.81 0.77 -10.43
N SER A 222 3.25 0.34 -9.30
CA SER A 222 1.79 0.26 -9.11
C SER A 222 1.09 1.61 -9.26
N ARG A 223 1.75 2.70 -8.86
CA ARG A 223 1.24 4.07 -8.98
C ARG A 223 1.26 4.58 -10.42
N TRP A 224 2.33 4.27 -11.15
CA TRP A 224 2.43 4.57 -12.58
C TRP A 224 1.36 3.80 -13.37
N GLN A 225 1.18 2.52 -13.06
CA GLN A 225 0.16 1.67 -13.67
C GLN A 225 -1.26 2.14 -13.34
N ALA A 226 -1.52 2.55 -12.09
CA ALA A 226 -2.82 3.11 -11.70
C ALA A 226 -3.17 4.38 -12.49
N ALA A 227 -2.21 5.30 -12.69
CA ALA A 227 -2.42 6.48 -13.52
C ALA A 227 -2.72 6.11 -15.00
N ALA A 228 -1.96 5.15 -15.55
CA ALA A 228 -2.20 4.64 -16.90
C ALA A 228 -3.57 3.96 -17.05
N ALA A 229 -4.01 3.19 -16.05
CA ALA A 229 -5.31 2.52 -16.04
C ALA A 229 -6.50 3.48 -15.89
N LEU A 230 -6.27 4.66 -15.31
CA LEU A 230 -7.21 5.78 -15.34
C LEU A 230 -7.22 6.53 -16.69
N GLY A 231 -6.28 6.20 -17.59
CA GLY A 231 -6.07 6.89 -18.87
C GLY A 231 -5.38 8.25 -18.74
N VAL A 232 -4.80 8.55 -17.57
CA VAL A 232 -4.16 9.84 -17.30
C VAL A 232 -2.79 9.90 -17.95
N ARG A 233 -2.53 11.00 -18.67
CA ARG A 233 -1.18 11.33 -19.15
C ARG A 233 -0.39 11.98 -18.01
N LEU A 234 0.64 11.28 -17.54
CA LEU A 234 1.42 11.72 -16.38
C LEU A 234 2.66 12.52 -16.83
N VAL A 235 2.73 13.78 -16.44
CA VAL A 235 3.93 14.63 -16.57
C VAL A 235 4.58 14.74 -15.20
N ILE A 236 5.88 14.49 -15.10
CA ILE A 236 6.61 14.50 -13.83
C ILE A 236 7.52 15.73 -13.77
N LEU A 237 7.37 16.56 -12.73
CA LEU A 237 8.33 17.60 -12.38
C LEU A 237 9.18 17.13 -11.20
N THR A 238 10.49 17.15 -11.39
CA THR A 238 11.48 16.62 -10.44
C THR A 238 12.82 17.30 -10.67
N THR A 239 13.84 16.98 -9.88
CA THR A 239 15.24 17.28 -10.20
C THR A 239 15.90 16.05 -10.80
N GLY A 240 16.63 16.22 -11.90
CA GLY A 240 17.35 15.14 -12.60
C GLY A 240 16.43 14.18 -13.36
N ASP A 241 17.01 13.33 -14.21
CA ASP A 241 16.27 12.30 -14.97
C ASP A 241 16.51 10.91 -14.40
N TRP A 242 16.08 10.71 -13.14
CA TRP A 242 16.20 9.43 -12.43
C TRP A 242 15.40 8.30 -13.08
N TRP A 243 14.54 8.61 -14.05
CA TRP A 243 13.86 7.61 -14.84
C TRP A 243 14.80 6.97 -15.85
N ALA A 244 15.60 7.77 -16.56
CA ALA A 244 16.62 7.26 -17.48
C ALA A 244 17.79 6.59 -16.75
N ASP A 245 18.11 7.06 -15.53
CA ASP A 245 19.19 6.49 -14.71
C ASP A 245 18.82 5.13 -14.08
N ASP A 246 17.53 4.82 -13.96
CA ASP A 246 17.05 3.53 -13.46
C ASP A 246 17.20 2.44 -14.54
N PRO A 247 17.93 1.33 -14.30
CA PRO A 247 18.13 0.27 -15.29
C PRO A 247 16.84 -0.30 -15.90
N VAL A 248 15.73 -0.28 -15.16
CA VAL A 248 14.43 -0.75 -15.68
C VAL A 248 13.51 0.37 -16.15
N GLY A 249 13.89 1.63 -15.91
CA GLY A 249 13.13 2.81 -16.32
C GLY A 249 12.75 2.83 -17.80
N PRO A 250 13.68 2.53 -18.75
CA PRO A 250 13.35 2.47 -20.17
C PRO A 250 12.19 1.53 -20.52
N SER A 251 12.06 0.40 -19.82
CA SER A 251 10.95 -0.55 -20.03
C SER A 251 9.58 0.01 -19.63
N PHE A 252 9.56 1.02 -18.76
CA PHE A 252 8.35 1.64 -18.24
C PHE A 252 8.07 3.03 -18.83
N GLN A 253 8.82 3.49 -19.83
CA GLN A 253 8.68 4.82 -20.44
C GLN A 253 7.23 5.14 -20.88
N HIS A 254 6.46 4.12 -21.28
CA HIS A 254 5.06 4.25 -21.69
C HIS A 254 4.10 4.68 -20.56
N LEU A 255 4.51 4.59 -19.29
CA LEU A 255 3.70 4.96 -18.12
C LEU A 255 3.76 6.44 -17.76
N LYS A 256 4.64 7.22 -18.41
CA LYS A 256 4.68 8.68 -18.32
C LYS A 256 4.68 9.29 -19.71
N GLU A 257 4.21 10.53 -19.80
CA GLU A 257 4.31 11.31 -21.03
C GLU A 257 5.62 12.10 -21.09
N ALA A 258 5.98 12.76 -19.98
CA ALA A 258 7.19 13.56 -19.88
C ALA A 258 7.76 13.57 -18.47
N LEU A 259 9.06 13.81 -18.38
CA LEU A 259 9.77 14.14 -17.14
C LEU A 259 10.54 15.43 -17.41
N ILE A 260 10.30 16.45 -16.60
CA ILE A 260 10.89 17.78 -16.76
C ILE A 260 11.71 18.08 -15.51
N SER A 261 13.01 18.29 -15.71
CA SER A 261 13.91 18.65 -14.63
C SER A 261 13.77 20.13 -14.27
N ILE A 262 13.48 20.41 -13.01
CA ILE A 262 13.46 21.74 -12.40
C ILE A 262 14.30 21.76 -11.12
N ASP A 263 14.63 22.94 -10.62
CA ASP A 263 15.17 23.11 -9.27
C ASP A 263 14.06 22.91 -8.23
N MET A 264 14.11 21.78 -7.52
CA MET A 264 13.11 21.36 -6.51
C MET A 264 13.41 21.87 -5.10
N ARG A 265 14.44 22.71 -4.91
CA ARG A 265 14.68 23.32 -3.59
C ARG A 265 13.47 24.17 -3.20
N THR A 266 13.08 24.12 -1.93
CA THR A 266 11.91 24.85 -1.41
C THR A 266 12.23 26.30 -1.06
N ASN A 267 13.51 26.64 -0.92
CA ASN A 267 13.95 28.02 -0.80
C ASN A 267 13.87 28.77 -2.14
N ASN A 268 13.95 30.09 -2.05
CA ASN A 268 14.04 30.93 -3.24
C ASN A 268 15.34 30.64 -3.98
N ASP A 269 15.29 30.66 -5.32
CA ASP A 269 16.52 30.60 -6.11
C ASP A 269 17.23 31.97 -6.13
N GLU A 270 18.33 32.04 -6.88
CA GLU A 270 19.15 33.25 -7.02
C GLU A 270 18.38 34.44 -7.60
N SER A 271 17.29 34.20 -8.33
CA SER A 271 16.41 35.25 -8.87
C SER A 271 15.30 35.69 -7.91
N GLY A 272 15.19 35.02 -6.75
CA GLY A 272 14.12 35.23 -5.78
C GLY A 272 12.83 34.44 -6.08
N SER A 273 12.81 33.62 -7.12
CA SER A 273 11.65 32.81 -7.50
C SER A 273 11.40 31.71 -6.47
N THR A 274 10.14 31.51 -6.10
CA THR A 274 9.74 30.39 -5.21
C THR A 274 9.69 29.08 -6.00
N LEU A 275 9.60 27.94 -5.31
CA LEU A 275 9.36 26.65 -5.97
C LEU A 275 8.00 26.64 -6.70
N GLY A 276 6.97 27.30 -6.15
CA GLY A 276 5.66 27.42 -6.80
C GLY A 276 5.75 28.15 -8.14
N ASP A 277 6.54 29.23 -8.22
CA ASP A 277 6.79 29.96 -9.47
C ASP A 277 7.51 29.09 -10.51
N ARG A 278 8.52 28.32 -10.08
CA ARG A 278 9.25 27.39 -10.96
C ARG A 278 8.34 26.28 -11.51
N ILE A 279 7.49 25.69 -10.67
CA ILE A 279 6.48 24.71 -11.07
C ILE A 279 5.51 25.35 -12.07
N ALA A 280 4.97 26.54 -11.76
CA ALA A 280 4.02 27.22 -12.62
C ALA A 280 4.64 27.56 -13.98
N GLN A 281 5.90 28.01 -14.00
CA GLN A 281 6.62 28.30 -15.23
C GLN A 281 6.81 27.04 -16.08
N ALA A 282 7.25 25.93 -15.48
CA ALA A 282 7.43 24.66 -16.19
C ALA A 282 6.12 24.18 -16.84
N VAL A 283 5.00 24.30 -16.12
CA VAL A 283 3.67 23.96 -16.63
C VAL A 283 3.23 24.89 -17.77
N ARG A 284 3.46 26.21 -17.68
CA ARG A 284 3.14 27.16 -18.77
C ARG A 284 3.94 26.90 -20.04
N THR A 285 5.18 26.42 -19.91
CA THR A 285 6.05 26.11 -21.05
C THR A 285 5.84 24.71 -21.62
N PHE A 286 5.08 23.85 -20.95
CA PHE A 286 4.77 22.53 -21.47
C PHE A 286 3.85 22.68 -22.71
N PRO A 287 4.13 21.98 -23.83
CA PRO A 287 3.46 22.24 -25.10
C PRO A 287 1.96 21.91 -25.10
N GLU A 288 1.53 21.00 -24.22
CA GLU A 288 0.13 20.56 -24.14
C GLU A 288 -0.54 21.08 -22.85
N PRO A 289 -1.88 21.25 -22.83
CA PRO A 289 -2.58 21.67 -21.61
C PRO A 289 -2.42 20.66 -20.46
N ILE A 290 -2.15 21.18 -19.26
CA ILE A 290 -2.18 20.45 -17.98
C ILE A 290 -3.54 20.68 -17.31
N ASP A 291 -4.26 19.62 -16.96
CA ASP A 291 -5.59 19.68 -16.32
C ASP A 291 -5.52 19.77 -14.78
N GLY A 292 -4.40 19.36 -14.18
CA GLY A 292 -4.23 19.34 -12.73
C GLY A 292 -2.79 19.13 -12.30
N ILE A 293 -2.47 19.56 -11.07
CA ILE A 293 -1.16 19.40 -10.45
C ILE A 293 -1.36 18.80 -9.06
N PHE A 294 -0.52 17.84 -8.68
CA PHE A 294 -0.51 17.32 -7.31
C PHE A 294 0.89 16.84 -6.91
N THR A 295 1.04 16.54 -5.61
CA THR A 295 2.21 15.90 -5.02
C THR A 295 1.74 14.89 -3.98
N SER A 296 2.58 13.90 -3.72
CA SER A 296 2.43 12.96 -2.61
C SER A 296 3.51 13.14 -1.54
N SER A 297 4.11 14.33 -1.47
CA SER A 297 5.17 14.70 -0.53
C SER A 297 4.80 16.00 0.18
N ASP A 298 4.83 15.97 1.51
CA ASP A 298 4.47 17.14 2.34
C ASP A 298 5.36 18.34 2.06
N ASP A 299 6.63 18.09 1.74
CA ASP A 299 7.62 19.10 1.33
C ASP A 299 7.14 20.03 0.21
N TYR A 300 6.23 19.56 -0.65
CA TYR A 300 5.83 20.29 -1.86
C TYR A 300 4.37 20.72 -1.86
N LEU A 301 3.57 20.39 -0.83
CA LEU A 301 2.13 20.68 -0.81
C LEU A 301 1.83 22.17 -0.98
N ILE A 302 2.53 23.02 -0.21
CA ILE A 302 2.37 24.48 -0.30
C ILE A 302 2.78 24.99 -1.70
N SER A 303 3.93 24.57 -2.22
CA SER A 303 4.42 25.04 -3.52
C SER A 303 3.55 24.58 -4.70
N VAL A 304 3.00 23.37 -4.63
CA VAL A 304 2.02 22.89 -5.61
C VAL A 304 0.73 23.69 -5.54
N ALA A 305 0.26 24.04 -4.34
CA ALA A 305 -0.91 24.89 -4.17
C ALA A 305 -0.69 26.30 -4.75
N GLN A 306 0.48 26.91 -4.48
CA GLN A 306 0.88 28.20 -5.05
C GLN A 306 0.87 28.16 -6.58
N ALA A 307 1.49 27.12 -7.17
CA ALA A 307 1.51 26.94 -8.61
C ALA A 307 0.10 26.77 -9.19
N SER A 308 -0.73 25.96 -8.52
CA SER A 308 -2.11 25.70 -8.96
C SER A 308 -2.97 26.97 -8.95
N GLU A 309 -2.88 27.80 -7.90
CA GLU A 309 -3.54 29.12 -7.85
C GLU A 309 -3.06 30.03 -8.99
N ALA A 310 -1.75 30.11 -9.23
CA ALA A 310 -1.16 30.93 -10.28
C ALA A 310 -1.52 30.48 -11.71
N LEU A 311 -1.96 29.23 -11.87
CA LEU A 311 -2.38 28.63 -13.14
C LEU A 311 -3.91 28.54 -13.29
N GLY A 312 -4.68 28.89 -12.26
CA GLY A 312 -6.13 28.70 -12.25
C GLY A 312 -6.57 27.23 -12.23
N LEU A 313 -5.69 26.34 -11.77
CA LEU A 313 -5.98 24.90 -11.60
C LEU A 313 -6.60 24.63 -10.23
N TYR A 314 -7.23 23.46 -10.09
CA TYR A 314 -7.86 23.09 -8.83
C TYR A 314 -6.85 22.94 -7.70
N THR A 315 -7.16 23.52 -6.55
CA THR A 315 -6.44 23.35 -5.29
C THR A 315 -7.36 23.72 -4.12
N PRO A 316 -7.26 23.04 -2.97
CA PRO A 316 -7.85 23.50 -1.70
C PRO A 316 -7.34 24.89 -1.24
N GLY A 317 -6.24 25.36 -1.82
CA GLY A 317 -5.65 26.68 -1.57
C GLY A 317 -4.44 26.65 -0.64
N VAL A 318 -3.57 27.66 -0.76
CA VAL A 318 -2.29 27.73 -0.02
C VAL A 318 -2.49 27.72 1.49
N LYS A 319 -3.55 28.38 1.97
CA LYS A 319 -3.85 28.48 3.41
C LYS A 319 -4.09 27.11 4.04
N ALA A 320 -4.89 26.26 3.41
CA ALA A 320 -5.23 24.95 3.95
C ALA A 320 -3.98 24.08 4.11
N PHE A 321 -3.12 24.04 3.09
CA PHE A 321 -1.85 23.31 3.16
C PHE A 321 -0.83 23.93 4.13
N THR A 322 -0.86 25.25 4.32
CA THR A 322 -0.01 25.90 5.33
C THR A 322 -0.42 25.47 6.74
N VAL A 323 -1.73 25.38 7.00
CA VAL A 323 -2.24 24.89 8.30
C VAL A 323 -1.88 23.42 8.52
N SER A 324 -2.08 22.57 7.51
CA SER A 324 -1.87 21.11 7.67
C SER A 324 -0.40 20.70 7.78
N THR A 325 0.51 21.46 7.16
CA THR A 325 1.96 21.15 7.19
C THR A 325 2.69 21.74 8.39
N ASP A 326 2.06 22.67 9.11
CA ASP A 326 2.57 23.22 10.37
C ASP A 326 1.85 22.56 11.55
N LYS A 327 2.57 21.73 12.31
CA LYS A 327 2.02 20.96 13.44
C LYS A 327 1.39 21.85 14.52
N PHE A 328 1.91 23.07 14.73
CA PHE A 328 1.30 24.01 15.67
C PHE A 328 -0.04 24.51 15.14
N LEU A 329 -0.09 24.96 13.87
CA LEU A 329 -1.35 25.40 13.26
C LEU A 329 -2.35 24.26 13.16
N THR A 330 -1.92 23.05 12.81
CA THR A 330 -2.76 21.85 12.80
C THR A 330 -3.46 21.66 14.15
N ARG A 331 -2.73 21.81 15.25
CA ARG A 331 -3.32 21.76 16.59
C ARG A 331 -4.30 22.91 16.84
N MET A 332 -3.94 24.14 16.51
CA MET A 332 -4.80 25.31 16.71
C MET A 332 -6.11 25.25 15.90
N PHE A 333 -6.08 24.62 14.73
CA PHE A 333 -7.23 24.41 13.85
C PHE A 333 -7.85 23.00 13.98
N SER A 334 -7.58 22.29 15.08
CA SER A 334 -8.20 20.98 15.35
C SER A 334 -9.60 21.07 15.94
N GLY A 335 -9.96 22.21 16.56
CA GLY A 335 -11.15 22.33 17.40
C GLY A 335 -11.04 21.62 18.77
N GLN A 336 -9.85 21.11 19.11
CA GLN A 336 -9.60 20.27 20.29
C GLN A 336 -8.51 20.84 21.21
N ASP A 337 -7.97 22.03 20.92
CA ASP A 337 -6.94 22.62 21.74
C ASP A 337 -7.49 23.11 23.09
N THR A 338 -6.78 22.75 24.16
CA THR A 338 -7.11 23.10 25.54
C THR A 338 -6.23 24.24 26.08
N GLY A 339 -5.37 24.82 25.23
CA GLY A 339 -4.46 25.91 25.58
C GLY A 339 -3.18 25.48 26.28
N SER A 340 -2.84 24.19 26.27
CA SER A 340 -1.57 23.65 26.76
C SER A 340 -0.50 23.53 25.67
N THR A 341 -0.89 23.54 24.39
CA THR A 341 0.05 23.53 23.26
C THR A 341 0.58 24.92 22.94
N PHE A 342 1.88 25.03 22.69
CA PHE A 342 2.52 26.29 22.29
C PHE A 342 3.72 26.03 21.36
N ALA A 343 4.24 27.10 20.73
CA ALA A 343 5.44 27.03 19.91
C ALA A 343 6.46 28.10 20.31
N VAL A 344 7.74 27.76 20.28
CA VAL A 344 8.86 28.64 20.66
C VAL A 344 9.93 28.67 19.58
N LYS A 345 10.55 29.83 19.34
CA LYS A 345 11.59 29.98 18.31
C LYS A 345 13.00 30.07 18.90
N SER A 346 13.10 30.22 20.21
CA SER A 346 14.36 30.33 20.93
C SER A 346 14.22 29.81 22.36
N MET A 347 15.35 29.56 23.02
CA MET A 347 15.37 29.24 24.44
C MET A 347 14.79 30.40 25.29
N SER A 348 14.98 31.65 24.87
CA SER A 348 14.40 32.79 25.58
C SER A 348 12.87 32.80 25.51
N ASP A 349 12.30 32.43 24.35
CA ASP A 349 10.85 32.31 24.21
C ASP A 349 10.31 31.20 25.12
N LEU A 350 11.03 30.08 25.21
CA LEU A 350 10.68 28.99 26.11
C LEU A 350 10.65 29.45 27.57
N GLU A 351 11.70 30.10 28.08
CA GLU A 351 11.73 30.59 29.47
C GLU A 351 10.61 31.58 29.75
N ASN A 352 10.32 32.48 28.80
CA ASN A 352 9.20 33.42 28.92
C ASN A 352 7.85 32.71 29.00
N GLN A 353 7.69 31.60 28.27
CA GLN A 353 6.45 30.85 28.21
C GLN A 353 6.24 29.97 29.45
N ILE A 354 7.23 29.19 29.87
CA ILE A 354 7.09 28.22 30.97
C ILE A 354 7.40 28.80 32.35
N GLY A 355 8.08 29.95 32.40
CA GLY A 355 8.48 30.60 33.64
C GLY A 355 9.52 29.82 34.45
N THR A 356 9.84 30.33 35.64
CA THR A 356 10.81 29.70 36.55
C THR A 356 10.33 28.36 37.10
N THR A 357 9.03 28.19 37.29
CA THR A 357 8.39 26.93 37.72
C THR A 357 8.39 25.88 36.62
N GLY A 358 8.50 26.28 35.34
CA GLY A 358 8.55 25.36 34.21
C GLY A 358 7.21 24.72 33.86
N ASP A 359 6.09 25.25 34.37
CA ASP A 359 4.75 24.65 34.27
C ASP A 359 3.72 25.55 33.55
N MET A 360 4.17 26.66 32.95
CA MET A 360 3.31 27.64 32.28
C MET A 360 2.16 28.13 33.19
N GLY A 361 2.47 28.42 34.46
CA GLY A 361 1.46 28.85 35.43
C GLY A 361 0.42 27.76 35.73
N GLY A 362 0.87 26.49 35.75
CA GLY A 362 0.06 25.30 36.01
C GLY A 362 -0.69 24.73 34.78
N LYS A 363 -0.54 25.33 33.59
CA LYS A 363 -1.20 24.83 32.36
C LYS A 363 -0.48 23.66 31.71
N LEU A 364 0.85 23.60 31.85
CA LEU A 364 1.66 22.54 31.27
C LEU A 364 1.73 21.37 32.26
N GLN A 365 1.37 20.17 31.79
CA GLN A 365 1.43 18.94 32.56
C GLN A 365 2.45 18.01 31.92
N TYR A 366 3.39 17.51 32.73
CA TYR A 366 4.37 16.54 32.27
C TYR A 366 3.83 15.10 32.36
N PRO A 367 4.22 14.19 31.44
CA PRO A 367 5.17 14.42 30.36
C PRO A 367 4.61 15.23 29.18
N VAL A 368 5.53 15.85 28.42
CA VAL A 368 5.24 16.61 27.19
C VAL A 368 6.02 16.05 26.01
N VAL A 369 5.57 16.35 24.79
CA VAL A 369 6.28 16.07 23.54
C VAL A 369 6.73 17.39 22.92
N CYS A 370 7.99 17.40 22.46
CA CYS A 370 8.62 18.52 21.75
C CYS A 370 8.95 18.09 20.33
N LYS A 371 8.56 18.87 19.33
CA LYS A 371 8.81 18.53 17.91
C LYS A 371 9.01 19.77 17.04
N PRO A 372 9.78 19.70 15.94
CA PRO A 372 9.79 20.76 14.93
C PRO A 372 8.37 21.04 14.43
N SER A 373 8.01 22.30 14.22
CA SER A 373 6.69 22.67 13.68
C SER A 373 6.45 22.10 12.27
N ILE A 374 7.48 22.09 11.42
CA ILE A 374 7.44 21.46 10.09
C ILE A 374 8.45 20.33 10.06
N GLY A 375 8.11 19.16 9.53
CA GLY A 375 9.02 18.02 9.42
C GLY A 375 8.26 16.70 9.22
N ARG A 376 9.02 15.62 9.01
CA ARG A 376 8.49 14.27 8.71
C ARG A 376 9.27 13.18 9.46
N GLY A 377 8.70 11.98 9.50
CA GLY A 377 9.38 10.77 9.96
C GLY A 377 9.81 10.81 11.42
N SER A 378 9.10 11.57 12.25
CA SER A 378 9.41 11.77 13.67
C SER A 378 10.84 12.25 13.97
N GLU A 379 11.51 12.88 12.99
CA GLU A 379 12.86 13.42 13.15
C GLU A 379 12.85 14.62 14.12
N GLY A 380 13.59 14.50 15.22
CA GLY A 380 13.67 15.54 16.25
C GLY A 380 12.46 15.62 17.17
N VAL A 381 11.69 14.55 17.30
CA VAL A 381 10.59 14.45 18.27
C VAL A 381 11.13 13.86 19.58
N PHE A 382 10.91 14.56 20.70
CA PHE A 382 11.39 14.14 22.02
C PHE A 382 10.27 14.19 23.05
N ARG A 383 10.24 13.19 23.94
CA ARG A 383 9.47 13.25 25.19
C ARG A 383 10.30 14.00 26.23
N ALA A 384 9.65 14.71 27.13
CA ALA A 384 10.26 15.29 28.32
C ALA A 384 9.35 15.04 29.53
N ASP A 385 9.89 14.44 30.58
CA ASP A 385 9.17 14.08 31.80
C ASP A 385 9.20 15.22 32.85
N ASP A 386 10.04 16.25 32.64
CA ASP A 386 10.10 17.45 33.47
C ASP A 386 10.61 18.70 32.71
N ALA A 387 10.66 19.83 33.42
CA ALA A 387 11.05 21.12 32.85
C ALA A 387 12.54 21.24 32.50
N ALA A 388 13.43 20.45 33.10
CA ALA A 388 14.83 20.43 32.71
C ALA A 388 15.01 19.67 31.40
N GLU A 389 14.32 18.54 31.27
CA GLU A 389 14.30 17.74 30.04
C GLU A 389 13.63 18.48 28.88
N LEU A 390 12.58 19.26 29.14
CA LEU A 390 11.96 20.13 28.12
C LEU A 390 12.96 21.14 27.56
N ARG A 391 13.72 21.83 28.43
CA ARG A 391 14.73 22.80 27.99
C ARG A 391 15.80 22.16 27.12
N ASP A 392 16.29 20.99 27.55
CA ASP A 392 17.28 20.22 26.83
C ASP A 392 16.75 19.72 25.47
N ALA A 393 15.52 19.21 25.42
CA ALA A 393 14.86 18.81 24.17
C ALA A 393 14.71 19.97 23.19
N VAL A 394 14.21 21.12 23.64
CA VAL A 394 14.06 22.32 22.78
C VAL A 394 15.42 22.81 22.29
N ALA A 395 16.44 22.85 23.16
CA ALA A 395 17.80 23.24 22.78
C ALA A 395 18.37 22.32 21.69
N ARG A 396 18.18 21.00 21.83
CA ARG A 396 18.61 20.02 20.80
C ARG A 396 17.92 20.25 19.48
N ILE A 397 16.59 20.42 19.46
CA ILE A 397 15.84 20.63 18.22
C ILE A 397 16.33 21.88 17.50
N LEU A 398 16.47 23.00 18.22
CA LEU A 398 16.96 24.27 17.68
C LEU A 398 18.41 24.19 17.18
N ALA A 399 19.23 23.29 17.71
CA ALA A 399 20.61 23.09 17.27
C ALA A 399 20.74 22.19 16.03
N ILE A 400 19.84 21.21 15.88
CA ILE A 400 19.93 20.19 14.83
C ILE A 400 19.21 20.63 13.55
N ARG A 401 18.25 21.56 13.65
CA ARG A 401 17.38 21.90 12.54
C ARG A 401 17.06 23.39 12.49
N ASP A 402 17.02 23.92 11.28
CA ASP A 402 16.40 25.22 11.06
C ASP A 402 14.89 25.06 11.24
N CYS A 403 14.36 25.66 12.31
CA CYS A 403 12.95 25.62 12.68
C CYS A 403 12.36 27.03 12.55
N PRO A 404 12.13 27.55 11.33
CA PRO A 404 11.66 28.93 11.13
C PRO A 404 10.29 29.21 11.78
N ASN A 405 9.46 28.17 11.90
CA ASN A 405 8.16 28.20 12.56
C ASN A 405 8.23 27.76 14.05
N GLY A 406 9.41 27.41 14.53
CA GLY A 406 9.68 27.06 15.92
C GLY A 406 9.53 25.58 16.26
N VAL A 407 9.65 25.31 17.55
CA VAL A 407 9.48 24.02 18.21
C VAL A 407 8.13 24.02 18.90
N VAL A 408 7.30 23.02 18.59
CA VAL A 408 5.99 22.80 19.22
C VAL A 408 6.19 21.99 20.49
N VAL A 409 5.54 22.42 21.56
CA VAL A 409 5.44 21.69 22.83
C VAL A 409 3.97 21.39 23.06
N GLU A 410 3.65 20.12 23.27
CA GLU A 410 2.29 19.62 23.46
C GLU A 410 2.23 18.52 24.53
N ASP A 411 1.04 18.23 25.04
CA ASP A 411 0.85 17.14 26.00
C ASP A 411 1.33 15.81 25.40
N TYR A 412 2.07 15.00 26.17
CA TYR A 412 2.20 13.60 25.84
C TYR A 412 0.88 12.90 26.17
N VAL A 413 0.27 12.24 25.17
CA VAL A 413 -0.99 11.53 25.35
C VAL A 413 -0.72 10.03 25.44
N ALA A 414 -1.08 9.45 26.59
CA ALA A 414 -1.14 8.00 26.74
C ALA A 414 -2.41 7.44 26.06
N GLY A 415 -2.31 6.22 25.56
CA GLY A 415 -3.36 5.49 24.86
C GLY A 415 -2.93 5.06 23.45
N PRO A 416 -3.75 4.24 22.77
CA PRO A 416 -3.44 3.73 21.45
C PRO A 416 -3.24 4.86 20.42
N GLU A 417 -2.17 4.76 19.63
CA GLU A 417 -1.92 5.59 18.46
C GLU A 417 -2.54 4.96 17.22
N VAL A 418 -3.09 5.80 16.34
CA VAL A 418 -3.80 5.38 15.14
C VAL A 418 -3.58 6.35 13.99
N ASP A 419 -3.55 5.78 12.78
CA ASP A 419 -3.80 6.54 11.57
C ASP A 419 -5.28 6.48 11.21
N ALA A 420 -5.85 7.61 10.84
CA ALA A 420 -7.16 7.72 10.23
C ALA A 420 -7.02 8.22 8.79
N ASN A 421 -7.30 7.33 7.83
CA ASN A 421 -7.27 7.69 6.42
C ASN A 421 -8.69 8.04 5.96
N LEU A 422 -8.88 9.24 5.42
CA LEU A 422 -10.18 9.79 5.05
C LEU A 422 -10.24 10.12 3.56
N VAL A 423 -11.39 9.86 2.94
CA VAL A 423 -11.74 10.31 1.60
C VAL A 423 -12.96 11.21 1.68
N LEU A 424 -12.80 12.49 1.36
CA LEU A 424 -13.86 13.48 1.39
C LEU A 424 -14.21 13.99 -0.01
N ARG A 425 -15.48 14.33 -0.19
CA ARG A 425 -15.94 15.17 -1.29
C ARG A 425 -17.02 16.12 -0.78
N ASP A 426 -16.84 17.41 -1.04
CA ASP A 426 -17.79 18.48 -0.68
C ASP A 426 -18.22 18.40 0.81
N GLY A 427 -17.28 18.03 1.68
CA GLY A 427 -17.47 17.83 3.13
C GLY A 427 -18.13 16.50 3.53
N ARG A 428 -18.60 15.71 2.56
CA ARG A 428 -19.14 14.37 2.78
C ARG A 428 -18.02 13.35 2.87
N LEU A 429 -18.09 12.51 3.89
CA LEU A 429 -17.21 11.35 4.04
C LEU A 429 -17.65 10.25 3.07
N LEU A 430 -16.76 9.89 2.13
CA LEU A 430 -16.98 8.80 1.18
C LEU A 430 -16.40 7.47 1.69
N PHE A 431 -15.23 7.53 2.30
CA PHE A 431 -14.57 6.39 2.92
C PHE A 431 -13.72 6.85 4.11
N ALA A 432 -13.62 5.99 5.12
CA ALA A 432 -12.65 6.11 6.21
C ALA A 432 -12.20 4.75 6.69
N GLU A 433 -10.98 4.68 7.17
CA GLU A 433 -10.47 3.57 7.96
C GLU A 433 -9.64 4.08 9.13
N VAL A 434 -9.56 3.27 10.17
CA VAL A 434 -8.64 3.45 11.29
C VAL A 434 -7.64 2.30 11.23
N VAL A 435 -6.36 2.66 11.21
CA VAL A 435 -5.21 1.76 11.18
C VAL A 435 -4.51 1.92 12.52
N ASP A 436 -4.10 0.81 13.10
CA ASP A 436 -3.35 0.83 14.34
C ASP A 436 -1.89 1.17 14.07
N ASP A 437 -1.33 2.10 14.84
CA ASP A 437 0.11 2.35 14.93
C ASP A 437 0.61 1.88 16.29
N PHE A 438 1.54 0.93 16.27
CA PHE A 438 1.93 0.18 17.46
C PHE A 438 2.86 1.01 18.33
N PRO A 439 2.88 0.74 19.66
CA PRO A 439 3.72 1.47 20.60
C PRO A 439 5.18 1.53 20.14
N CYS A 440 5.74 2.73 20.18
CA CYS A 440 7.13 2.97 19.84
C CYS A 440 8.03 2.81 21.07
N SER A 441 9.34 2.95 20.86
CA SER A 441 10.30 2.89 21.97
C SER A 441 10.15 4.04 22.97
N ALA A 442 9.63 5.20 22.55
CA ALA A 442 9.33 6.32 23.47
C ALA A 442 8.11 6.04 24.39
N ASP A 443 7.19 5.17 23.97
CA ASP A 443 6.04 4.75 24.80
C ASP A 443 6.45 3.77 25.90
N THR A 444 7.37 2.87 25.57
CA THR A 444 7.76 1.76 26.44
C THR A 444 9.00 2.06 27.29
N SER A 445 9.78 3.09 26.95
CA SER A 445 10.94 3.49 27.72
C SER A 445 10.54 4.05 29.09
N PRO A 446 11.20 3.62 30.18
CA PRO A 446 10.95 4.17 31.52
C PRO A 446 11.50 5.61 31.68
N SER A 447 12.33 6.08 30.75
CA SER A 447 12.85 7.45 30.70
C SER A 447 12.61 8.10 29.35
N SER A 448 12.32 9.40 29.37
CA SER A 448 12.19 10.27 28.19
C SER A 448 13.39 10.26 27.23
N GLN A 449 14.60 10.00 27.73
CA GLN A 449 15.84 10.03 26.96
C GLN A 449 16.17 8.69 26.27
N GLY A 450 15.46 7.61 26.59
CA GLY A 450 15.78 6.26 26.15
C GLY A 450 15.08 5.79 24.86
N GLY A 451 14.09 6.53 24.35
CA GLY A 451 13.24 6.09 23.24
C GLY A 451 13.02 7.14 22.15
N THR A 452 12.65 6.66 20.97
CA THR A 452 12.25 7.46 19.80
C THR A 452 10.81 7.15 19.38
N PHE A 453 10.18 8.12 18.72
CA PHE A 453 8.85 8.02 18.11
C PHE A 453 8.90 7.48 16.68
N ASN A 454 9.86 6.60 16.38
CA ASN A 454 9.91 5.95 15.08
C ASN A 454 8.81 4.89 15.01
N GLU A 455 8.06 4.87 13.91
CA GLU A 455 7.06 3.84 13.59
C GLU A 455 7.69 2.45 13.74
N THR A 456 6.98 1.56 14.42
CA THR A 456 7.43 0.18 14.65
C THR A 456 6.66 -0.80 13.78
N GLN A 457 5.34 -0.74 13.83
CA GLN A 457 4.43 -1.68 13.20
C GLN A 457 3.08 -1.00 13.00
N THR A 458 2.49 -1.18 11.83
CA THR A 458 1.09 -0.80 11.57
C THR A 458 0.23 -2.01 11.24
N HIS A 459 -1.07 -1.94 11.57
CA HIS A 459 -2.03 -2.99 11.26
C HIS A 459 -3.39 -2.44 10.83
N THR A 460 -3.92 -2.95 9.73
CA THR A 460 -5.29 -2.68 9.28
C THR A 460 -6.07 -3.98 9.10
N PRO A 461 -7.32 -4.07 9.60
CA PRO A 461 -8.07 -3.01 10.30
C PRO A 461 -7.66 -2.81 11.77
N SER A 462 -7.96 -1.64 12.32
CA SER A 462 -7.79 -1.37 13.76
C SER A 462 -8.56 -2.34 14.65
N GLY A 463 -7.93 -2.76 15.75
CA GLY A 463 -8.52 -3.57 16.81
C GLY A 463 -9.40 -2.77 17.80
N LEU A 464 -9.44 -1.44 17.69
CA LEU A 464 -10.24 -0.60 18.59
C LEU A 464 -11.74 -0.93 18.49
N PRO A 465 -12.52 -0.75 19.57
CA PRO A 465 -13.98 -0.83 19.50
C PRO A 465 -14.57 0.13 18.45
N LYS A 466 -15.64 -0.30 17.76
CA LYS A 466 -16.23 0.50 16.67
C LYS A 466 -16.68 1.90 17.09
N HIS A 467 -17.11 2.08 18.34
CA HIS A 467 -17.47 3.40 18.84
C HIS A 467 -16.25 4.34 18.98
N GLU A 468 -15.09 3.82 19.38
CA GLU A 468 -13.83 4.59 19.42
C GLU A 468 -13.33 4.91 18.01
N GLN A 469 -13.38 3.94 17.08
CA GLN A 469 -13.06 4.19 15.67
C GLN A 469 -13.96 5.29 15.09
N THR A 470 -15.26 5.28 15.42
CA THR A 470 -16.21 6.33 14.98
C THR A 470 -15.84 7.71 15.55
N SER A 471 -15.46 7.77 16.83
CA SER A 471 -15.01 9.02 17.46
C SER A 471 -13.73 9.57 16.81
N VAL A 472 -12.77 8.69 16.47
CA VAL A 472 -11.56 9.06 15.72
C VAL A 472 -11.95 9.63 14.35
N ILE A 473 -12.75 8.91 13.57
CA ILE A 473 -13.14 9.35 12.23
C ILE A 473 -13.85 10.71 12.25
N GLU A 474 -14.79 10.93 13.18
CA GLU A 474 -15.51 12.20 13.27
C GLU A 474 -14.59 13.34 13.72
N ALA A 475 -13.74 13.12 14.72
CA ALA A 475 -12.75 14.09 15.16
C ALA A 475 -11.81 14.52 14.03
N MET A 476 -11.26 13.54 13.28
CA MET A 476 -10.35 13.80 12.18
C MET A 476 -11.05 14.52 11.02
N LYS A 477 -12.28 14.10 10.68
CA LYS A 477 -13.09 14.79 9.66
C LYS A 477 -13.35 16.24 10.04
N GLN A 478 -13.74 16.53 11.28
CA GLN A 478 -13.97 17.91 11.74
C GLN A 478 -12.68 18.74 11.66
N ALA A 479 -11.54 18.18 12.08
CA ALA A 479 -10.25 18.86 11.96
C ALA A 479 -9.89 19.15 10.49
N VAL A 480 -10.05 18.18 9.58
CA VAL A 480 -9.82 18.37 8.13
C VAL A 480 -10.69 19.52 7.57
N LEU A 481 -11.97 19.58 7.95
CA LEU A 481 -12.88 20.65 7.53
C LEU A 481 -12.46 22.02 8.09
N LEU A 482 -12.07 22.08 9.37
CA LEU A 482 -11.62 23.32 10.03
C LEU A 482 -10.33 23.88 9.43
N GLN A 483 -9.45 23.02 8.92
CA GLN A 483 -8.24 23.44 8.21
C GLN A 483 -8.53 23.96 6.78
N GLY A 484 -9.77 23.81 6.29
CA GLY A 484 -10.21 24.38 5.02
C GLY A 484 -10.32 23.37 3.86
N PHE A 485 -10.20 22.07 4.14
CA PHE A 485 -10.36 21.04 3.12
C PHE A 485 -11.79 20.51 3.08
N SER A 486 -12.42 20.51 1.90
CA SER A 486 -13.74 19.89 1.69
C SER A 486 -13.68 18.61 0.86
N SER A 487 -12.65 18.44 0.04
CA SER A 487 -12.49 17.29 -0.85
C SER A 487 -11.02 16.86 -0.92
N GLY A 488 -10.76 15.55 -0.92
CA GLY A 488 -9.41 15.01 -1.03
C GLY A 488 -9.23 13.68 -0.32
N VAL A 489 -7.96 13.26 -0.28
CA VAL A 489 -7.48 12.11 0.50
C VAL A 489 -6.61 12.66 1.62
N PHE A 490 -6.85 12.21 2.84
CA PHE A 490 -6.17 12.69 4.05
C PHE A 490 -5.68 11.51 4.85
N HIS A 491 -4.42 11.56 5.26
CA HIS A 491 -3.81 10.63 6.20
C HIS A 491 -3.57 11.41 7.50
N CYS A 492 -4.31 11.09 8.55
CA CYS A 492 -4.29 11.82 9.81
C CYS A 492 -3.75 10.91 10.91
N GLU A 493 -2.90 11.43 11.78
CA GLU A 493 -2.30 10.68 12.89
C GLU A 493 -2.89 11.21 14.20
N ALA A 494 -3.29 10.31 15.10
CA ALA A 494 -3.90 10.70 16.36
C ALA A 494 -3.68 9.66 17.46
N ARG A 495 -3.85 10.09 18.70
CA ARG A 495 -3.96 9.18 19.86
C ARG A 495 -5.35 9.20 20.47
N VAL A 496 -5.79 8.05 20.95
CA VAL A 496 -7.07 7.87 21.64
C VAL A 496 -6.87 8.00 23.15
N ARG A 497 -7.14 9.20 23.67
CA ARG A 497 -7.04 9.51 25.10
C ARG A 497 -8.21 8.90 25.87
N ASN A 498 -7.90 8.24 26.99
CA ASN A 498 -8.87 7.50 27.81
C ASN A 498 -9.59 6.37 27.03
N SER A 499 -8.88 5.71 26.09
CA SER A 499 -9.38 4.52 25.42
C SER A 499 -9.74 3.42 26.42
N SER A 500 -10.71 2.59 26.05
CA SER A 500 -10.99 1.33 26.76
C SER A 500 -9.99 0.21 26.46
N MET A 501 -9.03 0.48 25.57
CA MET A 501 -8.02 -0.46 25.13
C MET A 501 -6.61 0.06 25.42
N ASP A 502 -5.68 -0.87 25.62
CA ASP A 502 -4.25 -0.60 25.65
C ASP A 502 -3.47 -1.76 25.03
N TYR A 503 -2.23 -1.49 24.63
CA TYR A 503 -1.34 -2.50 24.11
C TYR A 503 -0.67 -3.26 25.24
N VAL A 504 -0.84 -4.59 25.23
CA VAL A 504 -0.23 -5.48 26.22
C VAL A 504 0.63 -6.52 25.53
N VAL A 505 1.70 -6.93 26.21
CA VAL A 505 2.59 -7.99 25.72
C VAL A 505 1.89 -9.33 25.92
N HIS A 506 1.56 -10.01 24.82
CA HIS A 506 0.98 -11.35 24.86
C HIS A 506 2.08 -12.42 24.72
N PRO A 507 2.06 -13.51 25.49
CA PRO A 507 3.12 -14.53 25.46
C PRO A 507 3.24 -15.25 24.11
N ASP A 508 2.11 -15.42 23.41
CA ASP A 508 2.03 -16.21 22.18
C ASP A 508 2.01 -15.38 20.88
N VAL A 509 2.08 -14.05 20.97
CA VAL A 509 2.08 -13.16 19.80
C VAL A 509 3.38 -12.35 19.80
N PRO A 510 4.11 -12.27 18.67
CA PRO A 510 5.44 -11.64 18.64
C PRO A 510 5.42 -10.10 18.80
N PHE A 511 4.23 -9.50 18.83
CA PHE A 511 4.01 -8.06 18.98
C PHE A 511 2.97 -7.80 20.09
N PRO A 512 2.98 -6.60 20.70
CA PRO A 512 1.91 -6.19 21.59
C PRO A 512 0.54 -6.30 20.91
N VAL A 513 -0.47 -6.76 21.66
CA VAL A 513 -1.84 -6.87 21.19
C VAL A 513 -2.71 -5.89 21.95
N LEU A 514 -3.74 -5.40 21.26
CA LEU A 514 -4.66 -4.42 21.82
C LEU A 514 -5.71 -5.14 22.66
N GLU A 515 -5.73 -4.93 23.98
CA GLU A 515 -6.65 -5.58 24.92
C GLU A 515 -7.46 -4.57 25.72
N ALA A 516 -8.65 -4.99 26.14
CA ALA A 516 -9.52 -4.18 26.98
C ALA A 516 -8.91 -4.02 28.39
N ILE A 517 -8.77 -2.78 28.85
CA ILE A 517 -8.25 -2.49 30.18
C ILE A 517 -9.38 -2.33 31.21
N THR A 518 -9.13 -2.75 32.45
CA THR A 518 -10.06 -2.51 33.55
C THR A 518 -9.90 -1.07 34.03
N ILE A 519 -10.75 -0.18 33.52
CA ILE A 519 -10.77 1.24 33.94
C ILE A 519 -11.28 1.35 35.38
N SER A 520 -10.50 1.97 36.26
CA SER A 520 -10.90 2.20 37.65
C SER A 520 -12.16 3.09 37.74
N ALA A 521 -12.94 2.97 38.81
CA ALA A 521 -14.13 3.83 38.99
C ALA A 521 -13.81 5.34 39.03
N LYS A 522 -12.55 5.72 39.30
CA LYS A 522 -12.06 7.10 39.30
C LYS A 522 -11.74 7.58 37.88
N ASP A 523 -11.21 6.70 37.04
CA ASP A 523 -10.85 6.98 35.64
C ASP A 523 -12.07 6.91 34.70
N LYS A 524 -13.15 6.22 35.11
CA LYS A 524 -14.47 6.26 34.45
C LYS A 524 -15.08 7.67 34.36
N LYS A 525 -14.53 8.66 35.07
CA LYS A 525 -14.95 10.07 34.98
C LYS A 525 -14.35 10.80 33.78
N ASN A 526 -13.28 10.29 33.18
CA ASN A 526 -12.63 10.95 32.05
C ASN A 526 -13.30 10.48 30.75
N GLU A 527 -13.76 11.43 29.95
CA GLU A 527 -14.40 11.12 28.67
C GLU A 527 -13.35 10.73 27.62
N LEU A 528 -13.70 9.76 26.77
CA LEU A 528 -12.96 9.40 25.56
C LEU A 528 -12.75 10.66 24.72
N SER A 529 -11.51 10.92 24.33
CA SER A 529 -11.19 12.03 23.42
C SER A 529 -10.08 11.66 22.47
N VAL A 530 -10.03 12.35 21.34
CA VAL A 530 -9.04 12.11 20.29
C VAL A 530 -8.06 13.27 20.32
N PHE A 531 -6.77 12.97 20.31
CA PHE A 531 -5.71 13.97 20.26
C PHE A 531 -5.03 13.90 18.90
N LEU A 532 -5.32 14.89 18.04
CA LEU A 532 -4.71 15.03 16.71
C LEU A 532 -3.21 15.35 16.82
N HIS A 533 -2.36 14.55 16.15
CA HIS A 533 -0.93 14.80 16.01
C HIS A 533 -0.58 15.53 14.72
N GLU A 534 -1.05 15.03 13.57
CA GLU A 534 -0.85 15.67 12.26
C GLU A 534 -1.92 15.32 11.22
N ILE A 535 -2.04 16.16 10.19
CA ILE A 535 -2.86 15.92 9.00
C ILE A 535 -1.97 16.03 7.76
N ASN A 536 -1.69 14.90 7.16
CA ASN A 536 -1.06 14.82 5.85
C ASN A 536 -2.14 14.84 4.77
N ALA A 537 -2.34 15.98 4.11
CA ALA A 537 -3.35 16.17 3.06
C ALA A 537 -2.95 15.51 1.71
N ARG A 538 -2.70 14.20 1.77
CA ARG A 538 -2.28 13.32 0.67
C ARG A 538 -2.61 11.87 1.00
N ALA A 539 -2.43 10.97 0.03
CA ALA A 539 -2.44 9.54 0.25
C ALA A 539 -1.40 9.11 1.32
N PRO A 540 -1.69 8.04 2.10
CA PRO A 540 -0.73 7.45 3.01
C PRO A 540 0.57 6.99 2.32
N GLY A 541 1.56 6.60 3.12
CA GLY A 541 2.78 5.96 2.64
C GLY A 541 2.49 4.75 1.72
N MET A 542 3.50 4.31 0.94
CA MET A 542 3.32 3.23 -0.03
C MET A 542 2.89 1.91 0.62
N GLY A 543 3.54 1.54 1.73
CA GLY A 543 3.19 0.35 2.51
C GLY A 543 1.74 0.42 2.98
N SER A 544 1.38 1.49 3.69
CA SER A 544 0.03 1.71 4.24
C SER A 544 -1.04 1.77 3.16
N SER A 545 -0.81 2.51 2.06
CA SER A 545 -1.74 2.56 0.92
C SER A 545 -1.94 1.19 0.28
N THR A 546 -0.87 0.40 0.17
CA THR A 546 -0.96 -0.98 -0.35
C THR A 546 -1.69 -1.87 0.64
N ALA A 547 -1.46 -1.71 1.94
CA ALA A 547 -2.19 -2.46 2.97
C ALA A 547 -3.70 -2.21 2.90
N SER A 548 -4.12 -0.95 2.77
CA SER A 548 -5.53 -0.58 2.56
C SER A 548 -6.08 -1.16 1.25
N LEU A 549 -5.30 -1.17 0.18
CA LEU A 549 -5.71 -1.81 -1.08
C LEU A 549 -6.00 -3.31 -0.89
N PHE A 550 -5.17 -4.04 -0.14
CA PHE A 550 -5.41 -5.46 0.18
C PHE A 550 -6.53 -5.69 1.21
N SER A 551 -6.74 -4.76 2.14
CA SER A 551 -7.73 -4.90 3.22
C SER A 551 -9.14 -4.45 2.81
N SER A 552 -9.26 -3.33 2.12
CA SER A 552 -10.53 -2.67 1.81
C SER A 552 -10.76 -2.42 0.31
N GLY A 553 -9.76 -2.59 -0.53
CA GLY A 553 -9.87 -2.40 -1.98
C GLY A 553 -9.80 -0.94 -2.42
N ILE A 554 -9.37 -0.04 -1.51
CA ILE A 554 -9.23 1.39 -1.76
C ILE A 554 -7.82 1.72 -2.25
N ASP A 555 -7.74 2.33 -3.43
CA ASP A 555 -6.50 2.83 -4.00
C ASP A 555 -6.43 4.36 -3.82
N TYR A 556 -5.80 4.77 -2.71
CA TYR A 556 -5.65 6.19 -2.38
C TYR A 556 -4.87 6.99 -3.42
N TRP A 557 -3.94 6.34 -4.14
CA TRP A 557 -3.18 7.01 -5.18
C TRP A 557 -4.08 7.35 -6.38
N ALA A 558 -4.88 6.39 -6.84
CA ALA A 558 -5.85 6.62 -7.92
C ALA A 558 -6.85 7.73 -7.54
N LEU A 559 -7.33 7.75 -6.30
CA LEU A 559 -8.19 8.81 -5.78
C LEU A 559 -7.50 10.17 -5.79
N GLN A 560 -6.22 10.26 -5.38
CA GLN A 560 -5.50 11.52 -5.38
C GLN A 560 -5.29 12.08 -6.80
N VAL A 561 -5.03 11.22 -7.79
CA VAL A 561 -4.95 11.60 -9.21
C VAL A 561 -6.30 12.16 -9.71
N LEU A 562 -7.41 11.49 -9.40
CA LEU A 562 -8.75 11.93 -9.82
C LEU A 562 -9.19 13.23 -9.13
N CYS A 563 -8.81 13.41 -7.86
CA CYS A 563 -9.04 14.65 -7.12
C CYS A 563 -8.35 15.84 -7.78
N ALA A 564 -7.10 15.68 -8.23
CA ALA A 564 -6.32 16.75 -8.88
C ALA A 564 -7.00 17.34 -10.12
N VAL A 565 -7.86 16.56 -10.79
CA VAL A 565 -8.60 16.97 -11.98
C VAL A 565 -10.11 17.09 -11.78
N ARG A 566 -10.58 16.91 -10.54
CA ARG A 566 -12.00 16.96 -10.14
C ARG A 566 -12.89 15.99 -10.92
N ASP A 567 -12.37 14.80 -11.23
CA ASP A 567 -13.18 13.75 -11.84
C ASP A 567 -13.99 13.04 -10.76
N TRP A 568 -15.02 13.74 -10.27
CA TRP A 568 -15.73 13.33 -9.07
C TRP A 568 -16.58 12.08 -9.27
N SER A 569 -17.07 11.83 -10.48
CA SER A 569 -17.83 10.62 -10.78
C SER A 569 -16.97 9.38 -10.58
N ARG A 570 -15.74 9.39 -11.10
CA ARG A 570 -14.79 8.29 -10.89
C ARG A 570 -14.24 8.26 -9.47
N PHE A 571 -13.98 9.43 -8.88
CA PHE A 571 -13.51 9.53 -7.49
C PHE A 571 -14.49 8.86 -6.53
N GLU A 572 -15.80 9.15 -6.63
CA GLU A 572 -16.81 8.49 -5.80
C GLU A 572 -16.92 6.99 -6.07
N ALA A 573 -16.92 6.57 -7.33
CA ALA A 573 -16.97 5.16 -7.69
C ALA A 573 -15.81 4.37 -7.09
N LEU A 574 -14.59 4.91 -7.15
CA LEU A 574 -13.37 4.28 -6.61
C LEU A 574 -13.21 4.44 -5.09
N SER A 575 -14.05 5.24 -4.44
CA SER A 575 -14.08 5.38 -2.98
C SER A 575 -14.90 4.28 -2.30
N ILE A 576 -15.58 3.42 -3.07
CA ILE A 576 -16.39 2.34 -2.50
C ILE A 576 -15.48 1.14 -2.14
N PRO A 577 -15.42 0.75 -0.85
CA PRO A 577 -14.60 -0.38 -0.42
C PRO A 577 -15.23 -1.71 -0.85
N PHE A 578 -14.64 -2.82 -0.44
CA PHE A 578 -15.31 -4.12 -0.52
C PHE A 578 -16.63 -4.11 0.27
N LYS A 579 -17.65 -4.85 -0.20
CA LYS A 579 -19.03 -4.83 0.34
C LYS A 579 -19.09 -5.11 1.85
N HIS A 580 -18.27 -6.04 2.32
CA HIS A 580 -18.06 -6.38 3.73
C HIS A 580 -16.61 -6.11 4.17
N SER A 581 -16.04 -4.98 3.75
CA SER A 581 -14.70 -4.56 4.16
C SER A 581 -14.59 -4.42 5.68
N PRO A 582 -13.44 -4.72 6.27
CA PRO A 582 -12.20 -5.27 5.68
C PRO A 582 -12.28 -6.77 5.39
N THR A 583 -11.61 -7.25 4.33
CA THR A 583 -11.54 -8.69 3.97
C THR A 583 -10.27 -9.38 4.42
N ASN A 584 -9.21 -8.62 4.69
CA ASN A 584 -7.91 -9.16 5.12
C ASN A 584 -7.40 -8.37 6.32
N PHE A 585 -6.72 -9.09 7.22
CA PHE A 585 -5.84 -8.51 8.21
C PHE A 585 -4.48 -8.29 7.56
N VAL A 586 -3.98 -7.06 7.60
CA VAL A 586 -2.77 -6.67 6.90
C VAL A 586 -1.84 -5.90 7.83
N SER A 587 -0.60 -6.36 7.93
CA SER A 587 0.47 -5.73 8.70
C SER A 587 1.63 -5.34 7.78
N LEU A 588 2.40 -4.33 8.17
CA LEU A 588 3.65 -3.99 7.48
C LEU A 588 4.85 -4.69 8.13
N ALA A 589 5.67 -5.38 7.34
CA ALA A 589 6.94 -5.91 7.81
C ALA A 589 8.07 -4.95 7.43
N ASN A 590 8.60 -4.19 8.39
CA ASN A 590 9.71 -3.27 8.16
C ASN A 590 11.03 -3.89 8.67
N VAL A 591 11.96 -4.11 7.75
CA VAL A 591 13.27 -4.71 8.05
C VAL A 591 14.37 -3.70 7.70
N ALA A 592 15.28 -3.44 8.64
CA ALA A 592 16.42 -2.55 8.45
C ALA A 592 17.72 -3.22 8.88
N VAL A 593 18.58 -3.60 7.93
CA VAL A 593 19.82 -4.35 8.19
C VAL A 593 21.01 -3.69 7.52
N ASP A 594 22.09 -3.48 8.27
CA ASP A 594 23.36 -3.00 7.71
C ASP A 594 24.16 -4.16 7.08
N VAL A 595 24.58 -3.98 5.83
CA VAL A 595 25.45 -4.88 5.07
C VAL A 595 26.71 -4.16 4.60
N THR A 596 27.82 -4.89 4.47
CA THR A 596 29.08 -4.30 4.03
C THR A 596 29.13 -4.10 2.51
N SER A 597 29.99 -3.18 2.05
CA SER A 597 30.27 -3.03 0.61
C SER A 597 30.81 -4.31 -0.05
N ALA A 598 31.50 -5.18 0.70
CA ALA A 598 31.97 -6.48 0.19
C ALA A 598 30.79 -7.43 -0.10
N GLN A 599 29.82 -7.49 0.80
CA GLN A 599 28.60 -8.28 0.60
C GLN A 599 27.74 -7.75 -0.54
N MET A 600 27.58 -6.42 -0.64
CA MET A 600 26.88 -5.80 -1.77
C MET A 600 27.48 -6.22 -3.11
N ARG A 601 28.82 -6.35 -3.19
CA ARG A 601 29.51 -6.87 -4.37
C ARG A 601 29.28 -8.36 -4.58
N ALA A 602 29.33 -9.16 -3.52
CA ALA A 602 29.11 -10.60 -3.59
C ALA A 602 27.68 -10.96 -4.07
N LEU A 603 26.69 -10.14 -3.72
CA LEU A 603 25.31 -10.27 -4.17
C LEU A 603 25.06 -9.76 -5.60
N ASN A 604 26.09 -9.18 -6.24
CA ASN A 604 26.01 -8.62 -7.59
C ASN A 604 24.83 -7.65 -7.78
N ILE A 605 24.58 -6.78 -6.79
CA ILE A 605 23.44 -5.86 -6.81
C ILE A 605 23.58 -4.88 -7.99
N PRO A 606 22.62 -4.84 -8.94
CA PRO A 606 22.64 -3.90 -10.05
C PRO A 606 22.71 -2.44 -9.57
N GLY A 607 23.51 -1.62 -10.25
CA GLY A 607 23.70 -0.21 -9.89
C GLY A 607 24.67 0.05 -8.72
N PHE A 608 25.03 -0.97 -7.93
CA PHE A 608 25.93 -0.79 -6.79
C PHE A 608 27.33 -0.31 -7.18
N VAL A 609 27.96 -0.93 -8.17
CA VAL A 609 29.34 -0.58 -8.57
C VAL A 609 29.43 0.88 -9.06
N SER A 610 28.42 1.32 -9.81
CA SER A 610 28.32 2.72 -10.26
C SER A 610 28.13 3.68 -9.08
N ALA A 611 27.24 3.34 -8.14
CA ALA A 611 26.96 4.17 -6.96
C ALA A 611 28.13 4.23 -5.96
N ALA A 612 28.85 3.13 -5.78
CA ALA A 612 29.96 3.02 -4.83
C ALA A 612 31.31 3.50 -5.39
N GLY A 613 31.47 3.51 -6.72
CA GLY A 613 32.74 3.78 -7.41
C GLY A 613 33.00 5.23 -7.81
N SER A 614 32.16 6.19 -7.42
CA SER A 614 32.42 7.61 -7.74
C SER A 614 33.59 8.17 -6.91
N ASP A 615 34.43 9.03 -7.49
CA ASP A 615 35.58 9.67 -6.80
C ASP A 615 35.18 10.47 -5.55
N LYS A 616 33.89 10.80 -5.40
CA LYS A 616 33.32 11.51 -4.25
C LYS A 616 32.68 10.57 -3.21
N GLY A 617 32.67 9.26 -3.44
CA GLY A 617 31.88 8.29 -2.66
C GLY A 617 30.37 8.39 -2.94
N PRO A 618 29.54 7.49 -2.38
CA PRO A 618 28.10 7.58 -2.55
C PRO A 618 27.56 8.86 -1.90
N GLN A 619 26.76 9.62 -2.65
CA GLN A 619 26.07 10.80 -2.11
C GLN A 619 25.04 10.37 -1.05
N PRO A 620 24.68 11.24 -0.09
CA PRO A 620 23.72 10.89 0.96
C PRO A 620 22.31 10.55 0.44
N ILE A 621 21.94 11.11 -0.71
CA ILE A 621 20.65 10.85 -1.36
C ILE A 621 20.60 9.53 -2.13
N THR A 622 21.73 8.84 -2.30
CA THR A 622 21.83 7.61 -3.09
C THR A 622 20.87 6.55 -2.59
N ARG A 623 20.13 5.95 -3.53
CA ARG A 623 19.21 4.83 -3.31
C ARG A 623 19.43 3.81 -4.42
N ILE A 624 19.51 2.54 -4.05
CA ILE A 624 19.59 1.43 -5.00
C ILE A 624 18.37 0.55 -4.76
N ALA A 625 17.56 0.30 -5.78
CA ALA A 625 16.51 -0.70 -5.66
C ALA A 625 17.10 -2.10 -5.77
N ILE A 626 16.60 -2.98 -4.93
CA ILE A 626 16.91 -4.39 -4.97
C ILE A 626 15.70 -5.09 -5.58
N ASP A 627 15.95 -5.92 -6.60
CA ASP A 627 14.90 -6.70 -7.26
C ASP A 627 14.17 -7.57 -6.23
N GLY A 628 12.83 -7.61 -6.30
CA GLY A 628 12.02 -8.41 -5.38
C GLY A 628 12.20 -9.93 -5.54
N ASP A 629 12.83 -10.38 -6.62
CA ASP A 629 13.25 -11.77 -6.82
C ASP A 629 14.73 -12.00 -6.49
N ALA A 630 15.49 -10.93 -6.20
CA ALA A 630 16.85 -11.06 -5.72
C ALA A 630 16.90 -11.56 -4.27
N TYR A 631 18.10 -11.93 -3.86
CA TYR A 631 18.39 -12.32 -2.49
C TYR A 631 18.13 -11.16 -1.51
N PRO A 632 17.59 -11.42 -0.30
CA PRO A 632 17.20 -12.72 0.23
C PRO A 632 15.76 -13.12 -0.14
N THR A 633 14.90 -12.21 -0.61
CA THR A 633 13.47 -12.51 -0.80
C THR A 633 13.23 -13.66 -1.77
N GLY A 634 13.98 -13.74 -2.87
CA GLY A 634 13.91 -14.86 -3.80
C GLY A 634 14.29 -16.21 -3.17
N GLU A 635 15.16 -16.22 -2.16
CA GLU A 635 15.51 -17.43 -1.41
C GLU A 635 14.44 -17.79 -0.38
N ILE A 636 13.84 -16.81 0.32
CA ILE A 636 12.69 -17.05 1.21
C ILE A 636 11.54 -17.66 0.41
N ARG A 637 11.25 -17.12 -0.77
CA ARG A 637 10.20 -17.65 -1.66
C ARG A 637 10.42 -19.11 -2.07
N ARG A 638 11.68 -19.54 -2.24
CA ARG A 638 12.01 -20.93 -2.54
C ARG A 638 11.99 -21.84 -1.31
N SER A 639 12.51 -21.36 -0.19
CA SER A 639 12.74 -22.17 1.01
C SER A 639 11.56 -22.19 1.99
N HIS A 640 10.75 -21.13 1.99
CA HIS A 640 9.60 -20.90 2.88
C HIS A 640 8.40 -20.35 2.08
N PRO A 641 7.85 -21.12 1.12
CA PRO A 641 6.68 -20.71 0.36
C PRO A 641 5.44 -20.47 1.25
N ASP A 642 5.38 -21.15 2.40
CA ASP A 642 4.37 -21.00 3.45
C ASP A 642 4.36 -19.59 4.08
N ILE A 643 5.50 -18.91 4.13
CA ILE A 643 5.61 -17.50 4.54
C ILE A 643 5.25 -16.59 3.36
N MET A 644 5.84 -16.83 2.18
CA MET A 644 5.73 -15.90 1.06
C MET A 644 4.34 -15.84 0.42
N GLN A 645 3.50 -16.85 0.57
CA GLN A 645 2.08 -16.77 0.20
C GLN A 645 1.32 -15.66 0.95
N HIS A 646 1.83 -15.24 2.13
CA HIS A 646 1.30 -14.15 2.93
C HIS A 646 1.96 -12.80 2.63
N VAL A 647 3.01 -12.73 1.81
CA VAL A 647 3.73 -11.49 1.47
C VAL A 647 3.52 -11.12 -0.01
N PRO A 648 2.30 -10.69 -0.40
CA PRO A 648 1.97 -10.41 -1.79
C PRO A 648 2.72 -9.20 -2.37
N TYR A 649 3.24 -8.32 -1.51
CA TYR A 649 3.98 -7.13 -1.93
C TYR A 649 5.15 -6.89 -0.99
N HIS A 650 6.29 -6.54 -1.56
CA HIS A 650 7.43 -6.03 -0.82
C HIS A 650 8.30 -5.16 -1.72
N ILE A 651 9.05 -4.28 -1.08
CA ILE A 651 9.99 -3.37 -1.72
C ILE A 651 11.26 -3.32 -0.89
N THR A 652 12.40 -3.42 -1.56
CA THR A 652 13.70 -3.35 -0.91
C THR A 652 14.56 -2.27 -1.55
N ILE A 653 15.14 -1.40 -0.72
CA ILE A 653 16.10 -0.38 -1.14
C ILE A 653 17.36 -0.46 -0.27
N ALA A 654 18.52 -0.17 -0.86
CA ALA A 654 19.77 0.01 -0.14
C ALA A 654 20.22 1.47 -0.18
N ARG A 655 20.73 1.96 0.95
CA ARG A 655 21.26 3.34 1.12
C ARG A 655 22.56 3.32 1.92
N PRO A 656 23.43 4.33 1.84
CA PRO A 656 24.57 4.44 2.74
C PRO A 656 24.13 4.43 4.22
N SER A 657 24.74 3.59 5.06
CA SER A 657 24.32 3.41 6.46
C SER A 657 24.63 4.61 7.35
N ASP A 658 25.67 5.39 7.04
CA ASP A 658 26.13 6.53 7.84
C ASP A 658 25.07 7.63 7.99
N TRP A 659 24.16 7.74 7.03
CA TRP A 659 22.98 8.61 7.15
C TRP A 659 22.08 8.24 8.34
N TYR A 660 22.11 6.98 8.76
CA TYR A 660 21.30 6.45 9.85
C TYR A 660 22.15 6.11 11.08
N ALA A 661 23.23 6.90 11.28
CA ALA A 661 24.24 6.69 12.31
C ALA A 661 24.92 5.30 12.25
N GLY A 662 24.85 4.64 11.10
CA GLY A 662 25.54 3.37 10.85
C GLY A 662 26.99 3.56 10.45
N ARG A 663 27.67 2.45 10.16
CA ARG A 663 29.10 2.47 9.85
C ARG A 663 29.36 3.12 8.49
N LYS A 664 30.29 4.08 8.43
CA LYS A 664 30.72 4.66 7.15
C LYS A 664 31.25 3.57 6.21
N GLY A 665 30.74 3.54 4.97
CA GLY A 665 31.09 2.55 3.95
C GLY A 665 30.29 1.24 4.01
N SER A 666 29.37 1.08 4.97
CA SER A 666 28.30 0.07 4.90
C SER A 666 27.04 0.65 4.27
N TRP A 667 26.12 -0.24 3.94
CA TRP A 667 24.85 0.05 3.29
C TRP A 667 23.72 -0.52 4.14
N ARG A 668 22.69 0.28 4.41
CA ARG A 668 21.48 -0.14 5.09
C ARG A 668 20.47 -0.60 4.08
N TRP A 669 20.04 -1.85 4.19
CA TRP A 669 18.91 -2.43 3.48
C TRP A 669 17.65 -2.10 4.23
N PHE A 670 16.71 -1.48 3.55
CA PHE A 670 15.36 -1.22 4.03
C PHE A 670 14.39 -2.02 3.19
N THR A 671 13.69 -2.94 3.83
CA THR A 671 12.61 -3.71 3.23
C THR A 671 11.31 -3.35 3.89
N THR A 672 10.30 -3.04 3.10
CA THR A 672 8.90 -2.96 3.56
C THR A 672 8.11 -4.04 2.85
N GLY A 673 7.63 -5.03 3.60
CA GLY A 673 6.69 -6.04 3.16
C GLY A 673 5.26 -5.68 3.58
N VAL A 674 4.28 -6.01 2.75
CA VAL A 674 2.86 -6.01 3.11
C VAL A 674 2.49 -7.45 3.34
N VAL A 675 2.16 -7.78 4.59
CA VAL A 675 1.86 -9.15 5.03
C VAL A 675 0.35 -9.27 5.25
N ARG A 676 -0.29 -10.19 4.56
CA ARG A 676 -1.74 -10.41 4.62
C ARG A 676 -2.09 -11.75 5.27
N SER A 677 -3.21 -11.76 5.99
CA SER A 677 -3.84 -12.95 6.54
C SER A 677 -5.36 -12.84 6.41
N SER A 678 -5.99 -13.93 5.95
CA SER A 678 -7.45 -14.08 5.97
C SER A 678 -7.96 -14.76 7.25
N LEU A 679 -7.05 -15.17 8.16
CA LEU A 679 -7.38 -15.96 9.35
C LEU A 679 -7.69 -15.06 10.55
N SER A 680 -6.68 -14.32 11.01
CA SER A 680 -6.80 -13.36 12.11
C SER A 680 -5.70 -12.31 12.06
N ARG A 681 -5.84 -11.28 12.91
CA ARG A 681 -4.83 -10.26 13.18
C ARG A 681 -3.53 -10.88 13.70
N GLU A 682 -3.63 -11.74 14.71
CA GLU A 682 -2.49 -12.39 15.37
C GLU A 682 -1.73 -13.26 14.37
N HIS A 683 -2.44 -13.96 13.48
CA HIS A 683 -1.79 -14.73 12.42
C HIS A 683 -0.99 -13.82 11.46
N ALA A 684 -1.52 -12.65 11.08
CA ALA A 684 -0.78 -11.69 10.25
C ALA A 684 0.52 -11.22 10.95
N LEU A 685 0.44 -10.93 12.24
CA LEU A 685 1.59 -10.52 13.07
C LEU A 685 2.63 -11.64 13.19
N THR A 686 2.20 -12.88 13.37
CA THR A 686 3.10 -14.04 13.34
C THR A 686 3.83 -14.15 12.00
N MET A 687 3.12 -13.96 10.88
CA MET A 687 3.74 -13.99 9.55
C MET A 687 4.72 -12.84 9.31
N VAL A 688 4.47 -11.65 9.89
CA VAL A 688 5.45 -10.55 9.87
C VAL A 688 6.74 -10.96 10.58
N ASP A 689 6.64 -11.53 11.78
CA ASP A 689 7.79 -11.99 12.56
C ASP A 689 8.56 -13.10 11.81
N SER A 690 7.87 -14.08 11.25
CA SER A 690 8.47 -15.13 10.43
C SER A 690 9.21 -14.56 9.22
N PHE A 691 8.57 -13.70 8.43
CA PHE A 691 9.19 -13.07 7.27
C PHE A 691 10.43 -12.25 7.65
N THR A 692 10.31 -11.42 8.69
CA THR A 692 11.40 -10.56 9.15
C THR A 692 12.59 -11.37 9.63
N LYS A 693 12.37 -12.41 10.44
CA LYS A 693 13.45 -13.29 10.92
C LYS A 693 14.15 -14.01 9.78
N SER A 694 13.41 -14.63 8.86
CA SER A 694 14.00 -15.30 7.70
C SER A 694 14.80 -14.33 6.83
N PHE A 695 14.32 -13.09 6.65
CA PHE A 695 15.02 -12.06 5.91
C PHE A 695 16.34 -11.66 6.57
N GLU A 696 16.31 -11.38 7.87
CA GLU A 696 17.50 -11.01 8.65
C GLU A 696 18.53 -12.14 8.74
N GLU A 697 18.07 -13.38 8.94
CA GLU A 697 18.93 -14.57 9.02
C GLU A 697 19.66 -14.79 7.72
N LEU A 698 18.97 -14.75 6.58
CA LEU A 698 19.59 -14.85 5.27
C LEU A 698 20.62 -13.73 5.06
N LEU A 699 20.26 -12.46 5.30
CA LEU A 699 21.25 -11.38 5.17
C LEU A 699 22.49 -11.54 6.07
N ARG A 700 22.35 -12.19 7.23
CA ARG A 700 23.46 -12.48 8.15
C ARG A 700 24.33 -13.63 7.68
N GLU A 701 23.74 -14.69 7.14
CA GLU A 701 24.46 -15.87 6.66
C GLU A 701 25.13 -15.64 5.30
N GLY A 702 24.53 -14.79 4.47
CA GLY A 702 24.91 -14.62 3.07
C GLY A 702 24.50 -15.83 2.21
N PRO A 703 24.69 -15.76 0.87
CA PRO A 703 24.40 -16.88 -0.01
C PRO A 703 25.27 -18.10 0.33
N LYS A 704 24.70 -19.31 0.26
CA LYS A 704 25.44 -20.57 0.47
C LYS A 704 26.66 -20.64 -0.46
N GLY A 705 27.86 -20.78 0.13
CA GLY A 705 29.14 -20.81 -0.60
C GLY A 705 29.93 -19.49 -0.59
N SER A 706 29.41 -18.42 0.02
CA SER A 706 30.16 -17.18 0.26
C SER A 706 31.01 -17.28 1.53
N THR A 707 32.28 -16.84 1.47
CA THR A 707 33.30 -17.09 2.53
C THR A 707 33.33 -16.06 3.67
N GLU A 708 32.34 -15.18 3.80
CA GLU A 708 32.36 -14.13 4.83
C GLU A 708 31.07 -14.07 5.66
N PRO A 709 31.08 -14.52 6.93
CA PRO A 709 29.96 -14.32 7.85
C PRO A 709 29.85 -12.86 8.33
N VAL A 710 28.62 -12.38 8.56
CA VAL A 710 28.33 -11.02 9.01
C VAL A 710 28.56 -10.83 10.51
N ARG A 711 29.26 -9.77 10.90
CA ARG A 711 29.20 -9.21 12.26
C ARG A 711 28.08 -8.18 12.34
N LEU A 712 26.97 -8.54 12.99
CA LEU A 712 25.95 -7.56 13.39
C LEU A 712 26.51 -6.66 14.49
N GLN A 713 26.49 -5.34 14.30
CA GLN A 713 26.52 -4.41 15.42
C GLN A 713 25.07 -4.15 15.83
N GLY A 714 24.77 -4.46 17.10
CA GLY A 714 23.61 -4.04 17.88
C GLY A 714 22.26 -3.98 17.17
N ARG A 715 21.32 -4.83 17.59
CA ARG A 715 19.90 -4.46 17.57
C ARG A 715 19.77 -2.99 18.01
N SER A 716 19.10 -2.13 17.24
CA SER A 716 18.25 -1.15 17.93
C SER A 716 17.29 -2.02 18.75
N PRO A 717 17.22 -1.87 20.08
CA PRO A 717 16.64 -2.89 20.93
C PRO A 717 15.17 -3.10 20.60
N GLN A 718 14.87 -4.11 19.77
CA GLN A 718 13.71 -4.94 19.99
C GLN A 718 13.93 -5.58 21.35
N ALA A 719 13.24 -5.02 22.34
CA ALA A 719 13.35 -5.30 23.76
C ALA A 719 13.19 -6.80 24.05
N ARG A 720 14.31 -7.52 24.04
CA ARG A 720 14.42 -8.77 24.80
C ARG A 720 14.67 -8.37 26.24
N THR A 721 13.69 -8.64 27.08
CA THR A 721 13.74 -8.62 28.54
C THR A 721 15.05 -9.24 29.02
N VAL A 722 15.92 -8.45 29.65
CA VAL A 722 17.01 -8.99 30.46
C VAL A 722 16.55 -8.91 31.91
N LYS A 723 16.24 -10.08 32.48
CA LYS A 723 16.14 -10.28 33.93
C LYS A 723 17.46 -9.88 34.57
N THR A 724 17.44 -8.85 35.41
CA THR A 724 17.89 -8.83 36.81
C THR A 724 17.54 -7.50 37.42
#